data_AF-A0AAW5T8M8-F1
#
_entry.id   AF-A0AAW5T8M8-F1
#
_cell.length_a   1.000
_cell.length_b   1.000
_cell.length_c   1.000
_cell.angle_alpha   90.00
_cell.angle_beta   90.00
_cell.angle_gamma   90.00
#
_symmetry.space_group_name_H-M   'P 1'
#
loop_
_entity.id
_entity.type
_entity.pdbx_description
1 polymer ?
#
loop_
_entity_poly.entity_id
_entity_poly.type
_entity_poly.pdbx_seq_one_letter_code
_entity_poly.pdbx_strand_id
1 'polypeptide(L)'
;MTTHVSIALTPEQQQLSAAVAQFAARHAPIDATRAGLDELAAGQLPSWWGALVDNGFHAVHLPEAVGGQGGGLADMACVLEAAGAALLPGPLLTTAIAGAAVASQQSPAAQTLLKELAEGATAVVVAREQSEFRGRRAGDAWRLTGSSGLALGMCSAQRVVLPFTDEAGALLWAVVNPLEGQVESRRGTDLTTDLGILHLRDHTVPATAVLTELDTELVTDLTVAFTASAAAGITQWCVDIVTEHLRTREQFGKPIGTFQALQHKAAMLLVNSALATAAAWDAVRALGGSADPDQHRLTACSAAVRAVMPVPGLVLEALTMLGAIGFTWEHDLHLYWRRATSLAASIGPVSRWTRELGELSATATRDMTVNLGESDGDFRAQVSEILDRALTLSDNGFSRQGDYPEFAVGARRELLADAGLIAPHWPAPWGCDATVRQQLIVDEEFGKRAALVRPSVGIAEWILPSLMAAGSAELQERFVPTTLRGELSWCQLFSEPGAGSDLASLSTRAVRVEGGWRINGHKIWTSLAHRADFGALLARTDPDAPKHRGIGYFILDMRSPGVEFRQITQSSGRAEFNEVFLTDVFVPDEMLLGDPAAGWQLAISTMAHERVAISGYVNIDRMGALRELVAVTSDPDPVLHAIGEIDAYTNALKALGVRETLRLLDGQPPGPASSIAKVATNVMLRRAAELTLSLTGSLALEQDSQPAVVAPYLDLPAELIGGGTTEIQLNIIAQLILGLPRK
;
A
#
# COMPACT_ATOMS: atom_id res chain seq x y z
N MET A 1 -5.07 11.53 15.94
CA MET A 1 -4.57 10.44 15.09
C MET A 1 -3.16 10.78 14.66
N THR A 2 -2.23 9.86 14.79
CA THR A 2 -0.84 10.04 14.32
C THR A 2 -0.85 10.09 12.80
N THR A 3 -0.27 11.14 12.21
CA THR A 3 -0.08 11.30 10.75
C THR A 3 1.00 10.38 10.18
N HIS A 4 1.73 9.70 11.06
CA HIS A 4 2.91 8.94 10.73
C HIS A 4 2.54 7.53 10.27
N VAL A 5 2.88 7.21 9.02
CA VAL A 5 2.82 5.84 8.48
C VAL A 5 4.25 5.30 8.58
N SER A 6 4.50 4.38 9.50
CA SER A 6 5.84 3.80 9.76
C SER A 6 5.87 2.33 9.39
N ILE A 7 7.01 1.80 8.96
CA ILE A 7 7.26 0.36 8.79
C ILE A 7 6.88 -0.41 10.06
N ALA A 8 7.18 0.16 11.24
CA ALA A 8 6.86 -0.41 12.54
C ALA A 8 5.35 -0.68 12.71
N LEU A 9 5.00 -1.93 12.98
CA LEU A 9 3.61 -2.34 13.22
C LEU A 9 3.35 -2.67 14.69
N THR A 10 4.26 -3.40 15.34
CA THR A 10 4.10 -3.84 16.73
C THR A 10 4.53 -2.77 17.73
N PRO A 11 4.07 -2.83 18.99
CA PRO A 11 4.52 -1.91 20.04
C PRO A 11 6.04 -1.90 20.23
N GLU A 12 6.70 -3.05 20.14
CA GLU A 12 8.16 -3.20 20.29
C GLU A 12 8.89 -2.50 19.14
N GLN A 13 8.42 -2.68 17.91
CA GLN A 13 8.97 -2.00 16.74
C GLN A 13 8.78 -0.49 16.83
N GLN A 14 7.63 -0.03 17.33
CA GLN A 14 7.37 1.40 17.53
C GLN A 14 8.31 2.00 18.59
N GLN A 15 8.57 1.26 19.67
CA GLN A 15 9.54 1.65 20.70
C GLN A 15 10.96 1.69 20.14
N LEU A 16 11.34 0.72 19.32
CA LEU A 16 12.64 0.68 18.63
C LEU A 16 12.83 1.91 17.73
N SER A 17 11.86 2.21 16.85
CA SER A 17 11.90 3.41 16.00
C SER A 17 12.00 4.70 16.82
N ALA A 18 11.24 4.80 17.92
CA ALA A 18 11.28 5.96 18.81
C ALA A 18 12.65 6.09 19.51
N ALA A 19 13.26 4.98 19.91
CA ALA A 19 14.59 4.97 20.53
C ALA A 19 15.68 5.44 19.55
N VAL A 20 15.62 5.01 18.28
CA VAL A 20 16.54 5.47 17.22
C VAL A 20 16.35 6.96 16.95
N ALA A 21 15.12 7.45 16.89
CA ALA A 21 14.85 8.88 16.72
C ALA A 21 15.39 9.72 17.89
N GLN A 22 15.21 9.26 19.13
CA GLN A 22 15.77 9.92 20.32
C GLN A 22 17.30 9.89 20.32
N PHE A 23 17.90 8.77 19.90
CA PHE A 23 19.33 8.64 19.73
C PHE A 23 19.86 9.66 18.72
N ALA A 24 19.25 9.74 17.53
CA ALA A 24 19.66 10.67 16.48
C ALA A 24 19.56 12.13 16.95
N ALA A 25 18.46 12.51 17.60
CA ALA A 25 18.29 13.87 18.14
C ALA A 25 19.37 14.24 19.17
N ARG A 26 19.85 13.26 19.96
CA ARG A 26 20.85 13.48 21.01
C ARG A 26 22.29 13.46 20.48
N HIS A 27 22.60 12.54 19.59
CA HIS A 27 23.97 12.21 19.20
C HIS A 27 24.35 12.72 17.80
N ALA A 28 23.37 12.94 16.94
CA ALA A 28 23.54 13.40 15.57
C ALA A 28 22.63 14.60 15.24
N PRO A 29 22.59 15.67 16.08
CA PRO A 29 21.78 16.84 15.78
C PRO A 29 22.21 17.43 14.43
N ILE A 30 21.25 17.96 13.68
CA ILE A 30 21.47 18.35 12.29
C ILE A 30 22.61 19.36 12.13
N ASP A 31 22.79 20.29 13.06
CA ASP A 31 23.91 21.25 13.06
C ASP A 31 25.27 20.56 13.14
N ALA A 32 25.39 19.47 13.92
CA ALA A 32 26.63 18.69 14.01
C ALA A 32 26.87 17.91 12.71
N THR A 33 25.82 17.33 12.12
CA THR A 33 25.91 16.68 10.80
C THR A 33 26.36 17.66 9.72
N ARG A 34 25.81 18.89 9.72
CA ARG A 34 26.19 19.96 8.78
C ARG A 34 27.63 20.43 8.96
N ALA A 35 28.10 20.52 10.19
CA ALA A 35 29.49 20.89 10.48
C ALA A 35 30.51 19.84 10.03
N GLY A 36 30.12 18.57 9.94
CA GLY A 36 30.99 17.44 9.61
C GLY A 36 30.85 16.87 8.19
N LEU A 37 30.17 17.57 7.26
CA LEU A 37 29.86 17.01 5.94
C LEU A 37 31.12 16.66 5.12
N ASP A 38 32.18 17.46 5.23
CA ASP A 38 33.42 17.21 4.48
C ASP A 38 34.16 15.99 5.05
N GLU A 39 34.20 15.83 6.37
CA GLU A 39 34.76 14.64 7.03
C GLU A 39 33.97 13.37 6.71
N LEU A 40 32.63 13.45 6.75
CA LEU A 40 31.73 12.35 6.41
C LEU A 40 31.91 11.93 4.94
N ALA A 41 31.93 12.88 4.01
CA ALA A 41 32.15 12.60 2.59
C ALA A 41 33.57 12.04 2.31
N ALA A 42 34.54 12.32 3.17
CA ALA A 42 35.90 11.76 3.11
C ALA A 42 36.01 10.35 3.73
N GLY A 43 34.94 9.80 4.28
CA GLY A 43 34.91 8.47 4.89
C GLY A 43 35.30 8.43 6.36
N GLN A 44 35.32 9.57 7.06
CA GLN A 44 35.47 9.55 8.51
C GLN A 44 34.18 9.07 9.17
N LEU A 45 34.31 8.14 10.12
CA LEU A 45 33.14 7.64 10.85
C LEU A 45 32.50 8.75 11.67
N PRO A 46 31.17 8.81 11.74
CA PRO A 46 30.48 9.75 12.63
C PRO A 46 30.94 9.55 14.08
N SER A 47 31.12 10.65 14.81
CA SER A 47 31.59 10.63 16.21
C SER A 47 30.67 9.82 17.15
N TRP A 48 29.40 9.64 16.77
CA TRP A 48 28.42 8.86 17.50
C TRP A 48 28.41 7.36 17.15
N TRP A 49 29.20 6.89 16.17
CA TRP A 49 29.18 5.49 15.73
C TRP A 49 29.37 4.51 16.89
N GLY A 50 30.34 4.76 17.78
CA GLY A 50 30.54 3.94 18.98
C GLY A 50 29.30 3.91 19.90
N ALA A 51 28.62 5.04 20.07
CA ALA A 51 27.39 5.08 20.87
C ALA A 51 26.23 4.32 20.18
N LEU A 52 26.17 4.30 18.84
CA LEU A 52 25.20 3.47 18.11
C LEU A 52 25.47 1.99 18.39
N VAL A 53 26.74 1.59 18.36
CA VAL A 53 27.20 0.22 18.65
C VAL A 53 26.87 -0.19 20.08
N ASP A 54 27.12 0.68 21.06
CA ASP A 54 26.79 0.45 22.47
C ASP A 54 25.28 0.24 22.71
N ASN A 55 24.43 0.84 21.88
CA ASN A 55 22.97 0.64 21.92
C ASN A 55 22.49 -0.57 21.09
N GLY A 56 23.36 -1.17 20.28
CA GLY A 56 23.05 -2.34 19.45
C GLY A 56 22.16 -2.08 18.24
N PHE A 57 21.86 -0.82 17.89
CA PHE A 57 20.93 -0.50 16.80
C PHE A 57 21.44 -0.94 15.42
N HIS A 58 22.77 -0.94 15.19
CA HIS A 58 23.39 -1.36 13.92
C HIS A 58 23.31 -2.88 13.67
N ALA A 59 23.10 -3.66 14.73
CA ALA A 59 23.16 -5.11 14.73
C ALA A 59 21.86 -5.75 15.24
N VAL A 60 20.74 -5.04 15.16
CA VAL A 60 19.46 -5.51 15.72
C VAL A 60 19.00 -6.81 15.06
N HIS A 61 19.21 -6.98 13.76
CA HIS A 61 18.88 -8.18 12.99
C HIS A 61 19.92 -9.30 13.09
N LEU A 62 21.07 -9.06 13.70
CA LEU A 62 22.12 -10.05 13.80
C LEU A 62 21.81 -11.05 14.94
N PRO A 63 22.16 -12.34 14.78
CA PRO A 63 21.94 -13.34 15.83
C PRO A 63 22.68 -13.01 17.13
N GLU A 64 22.08 -13.34 18.28
CA GLU A 64 22.73 -13.19 19.60
C GLU A 64 24.06 -13.98 19.68
N ALA A 65 24.15 -15.11 18.99
CA ALA A 65 25.34 -15.98 18.99
C ALA A 65 26.61 -15.30 18.46
N VAL A 66 26.45 -14.24 17.66
CA VAL A 66 27.57 -13.42 17.13
C VAL A 66 27.68 -12.07 17.82
N GLY A 67 26.86 -11.80 18.85
CA GLY A 67 26.82 -10.53 19.58
C GLY A 67 25.76 -9.52 19.09
N GLY A 68 24.82 -9.95 18.23
CA GLY A 68 23.67 -9.13 17.83
C GLY A 68 22.53 -9.12 18.86
N GLN A 69 21.38 -8.56 18.48
CA GLN A 69 20.19 -8.47 19.36
C GLN A 69 19.10 -9.52 19.07
N GLY A 70 19.29 -10.39 18.07
CA GLY A 70 18.36 -11.48 17.77
C GLY A 70 17.02 -11.05 17.14
N GLY A 71 16.87 -9.80 16.73
CA GLY A 71 15.72 -9.30 15.96
C GLY A 71 15.73 -9.79 14.51
N GLY A 72 14.67 -9.47 13.78
CA GLY A 72 14.50 -9.81 12.37
C GLY A 72 14.85 -8.67 11.41
N LEU A 73 14.75 -8.95 10.10
CA LEU A 73 14.93 -7.93 9.05
C LEU A 73 13.93 -6.76 9.18
N ALA A 74 12.71 -7.04 9.68
CA ALA A 74 11.70 -6.01 9.93
C ALA A 74 12.12 -5.03 11.03
N ASP A 75 12.87 -5.48 12.05
CA ASP A 75 13.35 -4.62 13.14
C ASP A 75 14.47 -3.72 12.64
N MET A 76 15.40 -4.24 11.83
CA MET A 76 16.42 -3.42 11.16
C MET A 76 15.79 -2.43 10.17
N ALA A 77 14.71 -2.81 9.48
CA ALA A 77 13.97 -1.90 8.62
C ALA A 77 13.39 -0.71 9.40
N CYS A 78 12.88 -0.93 10.61
CA CYS A 78 12.41 0.12 11.51
C CYS A 78 13.57 1.06 11.92
N VAL A 79 14.75 0.52 12.22
CA VAL A 79 15.97 1.31 12.49
C VAL A 79 16.36 2.15 11.27
N LEU A 80 16.37 1.57 10.06
CA LEU A 80 16.75 2.26 8.83
C LEU A 80 15.74 3.34 8.43
N GLU A 81 14.44 3.09 8.62
CA GLU A 81 13.39 4.10 8.43
C GLU A 81 13.60 5.28 9.36
N ALA A 82 13.75 5.04 10.67
CA ALA A 82 13.98 6.09 11.65
C ALA A 82 15.29 6.85 11.37
N ALA A 83 16.37 6.15 10.98
CA ALA A 83 17.63 6.75 10.58
C ALA A 83 17.51 7.60 9.31
N GLY A 84 16.73 7.15 8.33
CA GLY A 84 16.44 7.90 7.10
C GLY A 84 15.64 9.18 7.39
N ALA A 85 14.62 9.09 8.23
CA ALA A 85 13.83 10.24 8.67
C ALA A 85 14.68 11.27 9.45
N ALA A 86 15.61 10.80 10.28
CA ALA A 86 16.50 11.64 11.06
C ALA A 86 17.76 12.14 10.28
N LEU A 87 17.91 11.76 9.01
CA LEU A 87 19.11 12.02 8.20
C LEU A 87 20.41 11.58 8.90
N LEU A 88 20.39 10.43 9.56
CA LEU A 88 21.54 9.92 10.29
C LEU A 88 22.69 9.62 9.30
N PRO A 89 23.87 10.28 9.41
CA PRO A 89 24.95 10.13 8.44
C PRO A 89 25.72 8.79 8.60
N GLY A 90 26.59 8.46 7.64
CA GLY A 90 27.54 7.36 7.75
C GLY A 90 27.01 5.99 7.30
N PRO A 91 27.76 4.92 7.62
CA PRO A 91 27.66 3.63 6.92
C PRO A 91 26.62 2.67 7.51
N LEU A 92 25.60 3.15 8.23
CA LEU A 92 24.60 2.29 8.87
C LEU A 92 23.88 1.40 7.84
N LEU A 93 23.41 2.00 6.74
CA LEU A 93 22.68 1.28 5.69
C LEU A 93 23.55 0.18 5.06
N THR A 94 24.77 0.51 4.65
CA THR A 94 25.68 -0.43 3.96
C THR A 94 26.14 -1.55 4.89
N THR A 95 26.37 -1.24 6.16
CA THR A 95 26.76 -2.20 7.20
C THR A 95 25.61 -3.16 7.51
N ALA A 96 24.38 -2.65 7.60
CA ALA A 96 23.19 -3.48 7.82
C ALA A 96 22.95 -4.44 6.65
N ILE A 97 23.09 -3.98 5.40
CA ILE A 97 23.00 -4.81 4.19
C ILE A 97 24.06 -5.93 4.23
N ALA A 98 25.31 -5.60 4.55
CA ALA A 98 26.38 -6.60 4.65
C ALA A 98 26.09 -7.66 5.71
N GLY A 99 25.64 -7.24 6.90
CA GLY A 99 25.27 -8.15 7.97
C GLY A 99 24.10 -9.06 7.58
N ALA A 100 23.06 -8.51 6.96
CA ALA A 100 21.90 -9.29 6.52
C ALA A 100 22.26 -10.29 5.41
N ALA A 101 23.10 -9.90 4.45
CA ALA A 101 23.54 -10.74 3.35
C ALA A 101 24.22 -12.03 3.82
N VAL A 102 25.02 -11.95 4.90
CA VAL A 102 25.76 -13.11 5.41
C VAL A 102 25.13 -13.76 6.64
N ALA A 103 24.00 -13.25 7.14
CA ALA A 103 23.38 -13.71 8.40
C ALA A 103 22.99 -15.19 8.39
N SER A 104 22.55 -15.73 7.24
CA SER A 104 22.18 -17.14 7.09
C SER A 104 23.37 -18.06 6.81
N GLN A 105 24.54 -17.50 6.51
CA GLN A 105 25.71 -18.24 6.04
C GLN A 105 26.48 -18.89 7.20
N GLN A 106 26.82 -20.16 7.05
CA GLN A 106 27.53 -20.94 8.08
C GLN A 106 29.06 -20.99 7.88
N SER A 107 29.56 -20.38 6.81
CA SER A 107 31.00 -20.39 6.52
C SER A 107 31.81 -19.66 7.60
N PRO A 108 33.07 -20.07 7.88
CA PRO A 108 33.93 -19.38 8.83
C PRO A 108 34.13 -17.88 8.49
N ALA A 109 34.18 -17.54 7.20
CA ALA A 109 34.23 -16.16 6.73
C ALA A 109 33.01 -15.36 7.19
N ALA A 110 31.80 -15.90 6.99
CA ALA A 110 30.56 -15.25 7.39
C ALA A 110 30.48 -15.08 8.90
N GLN A 111 30.81 -16.12 9.68
CA GLN A 111 30.78 -16.05 11.14
C GLN A 111 31.78 -15.03 11.70
N THR A 112 32.97 -14.93 11.09
CA THR A 112 33.97 -13.92 11.44
C THR A 112 33.45 -12.52 11.13
N LEU A 113 32.93 -12.32 9.92
CA LEU A 113 32.38 -11.03 9.50
C LEU A 113 31.21 -10.61 10.41
N LEU A 114 30.25 -11.49 10.67
CA LEU A 114 29.10 -11.22 11.54
C LEU A 114 29.52 -10.75 12.93
N LYS A 115 30.53 -11.41 13.53
CA LYS A 115 31.07 -11.02 14.83
C LYS A 115 31.71 -9.63 14.77
N GLU A 116 32.52 -9.36 13.75
CA GLU A 116 33.14 -8.05 13.56
C GLU A 116 32.07 -6.95 13.38
N LEU A 117 31.01 -7.21 12.60
CA LEU A 117 29.90 -6.28 12.42
C LEU A 117 29.14 -6.02 13.72
N ALA A 118 28.88 -7.08 14.51
CA ALA A 118 28.27 -6.94 15.83
C ALA A 118 29.14 -6.08 16.77
N GLU A 119 30.46 -6.24 16.72
CA GLU A 119 31.45 -5.43 17.45
C GLU A 119 31.60 -3.99 16.91
N GLY A 120 30.90 -3.65 15.83
CA GLY A 120 30.84 -2.29 15.28
C GLY A 120 31.71 -2.05 14.06
N ALA A 121 32.25 -3.10 13.44
CA ALA A 121 32.95 -2.95 12.17
C ALA A 121 31.99 -2.47 11.06
N THR A 122 32.48 -1.59 10.20
CA THR A 122 31.71 -1.08 9.07
C THR A 122 31.92 -1.92 7.82
N ALA A 123 30.87 -2.06 7.02
CA ALA A 123 30.97 -2.84 5.80
C ALA A 123 30.16 -2.28 4.63
N VAL A 124 30.58 -2.74 3.44
CA VAL A 124 29.92 -2.49 2.16
C VAL A 124 29.79 -3.82 1.41
N VAL A 125 28.63 -4.01 0.78
CA VAL A 125 28.44 -5.06 -0.23
C VAL A 125 28.52 -4.41 -1.61
N VAL A 126 29.36 -4.97 -2.48
CA VAL A 126 29.52 -4.48 -3.85
C VAL A 126 28.46 -5.13 -4.73
N ALA A 127 27.67 -4.31 -5.45
CA ALA A 127 26.68 -4.79 -6.40
C ALA A 127 27.36 -5.56 -7.55
N ARG A 128 26.77 -6.69 -7.95
CA ARG A 128 27.34 -7.57 -8.99
C ARG A 128 27.52 -6.85 -10.33
N GLU A 129 26.57 -6.01 -10.68
CA GLU A 129 26.46 -5.31 -11.96
C GLU A 129 27.53 -4.21 -12.10
N GLN A 130 28.08 -3.75 -10.99
CA GLN A 130 29.12 -2.72 -10.95
C GLN A 130 30.52 -3.30 -10.75
N SER A 131 30.62 -4.59 -10.39
CA SER A 131 31.87 -5.27 -10.09
C SER A 131 32.55 -5.85 -11.33
N GLU A 132 33.86 -5.59 -11.44
CA GLU A 132 34.75 -6.14 -12.47
C GLU A 132 35.81 -7.10 -11.89
N PHE A 133 35.65 -7.55 -10.64
CA PHE A 133 36.65 -8.42 -10.01
C PHE A 133 36.73 -9.80 -10.67
N ARG A 134 37.97 -10.23 -10.94
CA ARG A 134 38.32 -11.57 -11.42
C ARG A 134 39.26 -12.25 -10.43
N GLY A 135 39.08 -13.54 -10.23
CA GLY A 135 39.88 -14.36 -9.34
C GLY A 135 40.59 -15.49 -10.07
N ARG A 136 41.87 -15.69 -9.78
CA ARG A 136 42.59 -16.92 -10.15
C ARG A 136 43.00 -17.68 -8.89
N ARG A 137 42.98 -19.01 -8.96
CA ARG A 137 43.36 -19.85 -7.82
C ARG A 137 44.89 -19.90 -7.71
N ALA A 138 45.41 -19.74 -6.49
CA ALA A 138 46.84 -19.77 -6.19
C ALA A 138 47.08 -20.57 -4.89
N GLY A 139 47.14 -21.90 -5.01
CA GLY A 139 47.19 -22.80 -3.84
C GLY A 139 45.87 -22.76 -3.05
N ASP A 140 45.98 -22.54 -1.73
CA ASP A 140 44.85 -22.38 -0.80
C ASP A 140 44.34 -20.94 -0.70
N ALA A 141 44.68 -20.10 -1.68
CA ALA A 141 44.25 -18.71 -1.77
C ALA A 141 43.77 -18.37 -3.18
N TRP A 142 43.14 -17.22 -3.28
CA TRP A 142 42.71 -16.56 -4.51
C TRP A 142 43.54 -15.30 -4.73
N ARG A 143 43.80 -14.99 -5.99
CA ARG A 143 44.39 -13.71 -6.41
C ARG A 143 43.32 -12.91 -7.13
N LEU A 144 42.87 -11.83 -6.51
CA LEU A 144 41.82 -10.97 -7.03
C LEU A 144 42.40 -9.73 -7.71
N THR A 145 41.86 -9.41 -8.89
CA THR A 145 42.18 -8.19 -9.63
C THR A 145 40.90 -7.60 -10.23
N GLY A 146 40.74 -6.28 -10.11
CA GLY A 146 39.59 -5.57 -10.68
C GLY A 146 39.18 -4.36 -9.85
N SER A 147 37.95 -3.91 -10.06
CA SER A 147 37.37 -2.74 -9.42
C SER A 147 35.94 -3.03 -8.94
N SER A 148 35.52 -2.39 -7.85
CA SER A 148 34.16 -2.46 -7.32
C SER A 148 33.13 -1.64 -8.10
N GLY A 149 33.60 -0.69 -8.93
CA GLY A 149 32.76 0.44 -9.31
C GLY A 149 32.49 1.39 -8.14
N LEU A 150 31.55 2.33 -8.33
CA LEU A 150 31.18 3.32 -7.31
C LEU A 150 30.29 2.68 -6.22
N ALA A 151 30.72 2.71 -4.96
CA ALA A 151 29.94 2.20 -3.84
C ALA A 151 29.86 3.20 -2.68
N LEU A 152 28.65 3.36 -2.12
CA LEU A 152 28.42 4.16 -0.92
C LEU A 152 29.11 3.50 0.27
N GLY A 153 29.68 4.30 1.17
CA GLY A 153 30.37 3.81 2.37
C GLY A 153 31.73 3.17 2.12
N MET A 154 32.23 3.16 0.88
CA MET A 154 33.47 2.45 0.52
C MET A 154 34.73 2.99 1.22
N CYS A 155 34.82 4.30 1.43
CA CYS A 155 35.94 4.94 2.13
C CYS A 155 35.90 4.71 3.65
N SER A 156 34.72 4.60 4.24
CA SER A 156 34.55 4.29 5.67
C SER A 156 34.50 2.80 5.98
N ALA A 157 34.43 1.93 4.97
CA ALA A 157 34.34 0.48 5.13
C ALA A 157 35.62 -0.12 5.75
N GLN A 158 35.43 -1.02 6.72
CA GLN A 158 36.49 -1.87 7.28
C GLN A 158 36.45 -3.28 6.69
N ARG A 159 35.31 -3.68 6.13
CA ARG A 159 35.12 -4.93 5.38
C ARG A 159 34.36 -4.67 4.09
N VAL A 160 34.76 -5.35 3.02
CA VAL A 160 34.05 -5.31 1.75
C VAL A 160 33.67 -6.73 1.34
N VAL A 161 32.38 -6.96 1.16
CA VAL A 161 31.83 -8.19 0.59
C VAL A 161 31.68 -7.96 -0.90
N LEU A 162 32.51 -8.61 -1.72
CA LEU A 162 32.55 -8.39 -3.16
C LEU A 162 32.34 -9.67 -3.97
N PRO A 163 31.64 -9.59 -5.11
CA PRO A 163 31.57 -10.68 -6.06
C PRO A 163 32.79 -10.66 -6.99
N PHE A 164 33.31 -11.83 -7.33
CA PHE A 164 34.34 -12.00 -8.36
C PHE A 164 34.04 -13.22 -9.24
N THR A 165 34.49 -13.16 -10.49
CA THR A 165 34.37 -14.29 -11.42
C THR A 165 35.69 -15.05 -11.51
N ASP A 166 35.66 -16.37 -11.35
CA ASP A 166 36.85 -17.20 -11.47
C ASP A 166 37.27 -17.45 -12.94
N GLU A 167 38.37 -18.19 -13.15
CA GLU A 167 38.86 -18.54 -14.49
C GLU A 167 37.91 -19.46 -15.28
N ALA A 168 37.02 -20.18 -14.59
CA ALA A 168 35.99 -21.03 -15.20
C ALA A 168 34.69 -20.27 -15.50
N GLY A 169 34.58 -19.00 -15.09
CA GLY A 169 33.38 -18.18 -15.25
C GLY A 169 32.38 -18.30 -14.10
N ALA A 170 32.71 -19.04 -13.03
CA ALA A 170 31.84 -19.17 -11.86
C ALA A 170 31.87 -17.87 -11.03
N LEU A 171 30.69 -17.47 -10.54
CA LEU A 171 30.55 -16.32 -9.65
C LEU A 171 30.74 -16.76 -8.19
N LEU A 172 31.67 -16.12 -7.49
CA LEU A 172 31.98 -16.35 -6.09
C LEU A 172 32.00 -15.02 -5.34
N TRP A 173 31.91 -15.09 -4.01
CA TRP A 173 31.98 -13.92 -3.14
C TRP A 173 33.16 -14.01 -2.19
N ALA A 174 33.74 -12.88 -1.81
CA ALA A 174 34.84 -12.80 -0.85
C ALA A 174 34.65 -11.63 0.12
N VAL A 175 35.14 -11.83 1.34
CA VAL A 175 35.31 -10.74 2.31
C VAL A 175 36.76 -10.26 2.23
N VAL A 176 36.95 -8.97 1.98
CA VAL A 176 38.29 -8.35 1.92
C VAL A 176 38.38 -7.17 2.87
N ASN A 177 39.61 -6.91 3.33
CA ASN A 177 39.95 -5.68 4.04
C ASN A 177 40.33 -4.60 3.00
N PRO A 178 39.55 -3.52 2.84
CA PRO A 178 39.82 -2.52 1.81
C PRO A 178 41.16 -1.79 2.01
N LEU A 179 41.71 -1.77 3.23
CA LEU A 179 43.04 -1.21 3.54
C LEU A 179 44.19 -1.99 2.88
N GLU A 180 43.94 -3.23 2.46
CA GLU A 180 44.92 -4.06 1.75
C GLU A 180 44.82 -3.90 0.22
N GLY A 181 43.90 -3.04 -0.24
CA GLY A 181 43.74 -2.59 -1.62
C GLY A 181 44.02 -1.10 -1.78
N GLN A 182 43.56 -0.53 -2.89
CA GLN A 182 43.57 0.92 -3.11
C GLN A 182 42.14 1.45 -3.17
N VAL A 183 41.73 2.20 -2.13
CA VAL A 183 40.44 2.90 -2.11
C VAL A 183 40.61 4.29 -2.71
N GLU A 184 39.83 4.57 -3.74
CA GLU A 184 39.79 5.84 -4.44
C GLU A 184 38.52 6.61 -4.03
N SER A 185 38.69 7.68 -3.25
CA SER A 185 37.58 8.54 -2.84
C SER A 185 37.01 9.34 -4.02
N ARG A 186 35.68 9.52 -4.00
CA ARG A 186 34.91 10.27 -4.99
C ARG A 186 33.98 11.23 -4.26
N ARG A 187 33.79 12.40 -4.86
CA ARG A 187 32.80 13.36 -4.35
C ARG A 187 31.40 12.85 -4.66
N GLY A 188 30.68 12.43 -3.63
CA GLY A 188 29.31 11.93 -3.73
C GLY A 188 28.26 13.03 -3.91
N THR A 189 27.07 12.62 -4.38
CA THR A 189 25.88 13.49 -4.40
C THR A 189 25.35 13.65 -2.98
N ASP A 190 25.22 12.55 -2.25
CA ASP A 190 24.97 12.52 -0.81
C ASP A 190 26.23 12.98 -0.08
N LEU A 191 26.06 13.96 0.81
CA LEU A 191 27.14 14.53 1.62
C LEU A 191 27.17 13.93 3.03
N THR A 192 26.16 13.12 3.35
CA THR A 192 26.02 12.45 4.66
C THR A 192 26.64 11.07 4.65
N THR A 193 27.15 10.59 3.53
CA THR A 193 27.88 9.33 3.39
C THR A 193 29.00 9.48 2.36
N ASP A 194 30.05 8.69 2.51
CA ASP A 194 31.16 8.69 1.57
C ASP A 194 30.86 7.84 0.32
N LEU A 195 31.66 8.05 -0.72
CA LEU A 195 31.58 7.34 -2.00
C LEU A 195 32.99 7.02 -2.46
N GLY A 196 33.22 5.78 -2.91
CA GLY A 196 34.54 5.39 -3.37
C GLY A 196 34.54 4.19 -4.31
N ILE A 197 35.73 3.89 -4.82
CA ILE A 197 36.03 2.74 -5.68
C ILE A 197 37.17 1.95 -5.03
N LEU A 198 36.97 0.65 -4.80
CA LEU A 198 38.04 -0.25 -4.39
C LEU A 198 38.70 -0.84 -5.63
N HIS A 199 40.02 -0.67 -5.73
CA HIS A 199 40.86 -1.32 -6.73
C HIS A 199 41.72 -2.40 -6.07
N LEU A 200 41.67 -3.62 -6.62
CA LEU A 200 42.54 -4.73 -6.21
C LEU A 200 43.47 -5.11 -7.36
N ARG A 201 44.74 -5.36 -7.04
CA ARG A 201 45.75 -5.81 -8.00
C ARG A 201 46.51 -7.00 -7.42
N ASP A 202 46.27 -8.18 -7.99
CA ASP A 202 46.85 -9.46 -7.54
C ASP A 202 46.76 -9.69 -6.02
N HIS A 203 45.66 -9.18 -5.43
CA HIS A 203 45.43 -9.18 -3.98
C HIS A 203 45.14 -10.60 -3.49
N THR A 204 45.79 -11.02 -2.41
CA THR A 204 45.66 -12.39 -1.89
C THR A 204 44.48 -12.49 -0.96
N VAL A 205 43.51 -13.33 -1.29
CA VAL A 205 42.39 -13.66 -0.42
C VAL A 205 42.51 -15.14 -0.02
N PRO A 206 42.64 -15.49 1.26
CA PRO A 206 42.68 -16.89 1.67
C PRO A 206 41.36 -17.58 1.31
N ALA A 207 41.39 -18.87 0.97
CA ALA A 207 40.17 -19.62 0.64
C ALA A 207 39.14 -19.60 1.79
N THR A 208 39.58 -19.44 3.03
CA THR A 208 38.73 -19.30 4.22
C THR A 208 37.96 -17.98 4.29
N ALA A 209 38.27 -16.99 3.43
CA ALA A 209 37.57 -15.71 3.33
C ALA A 209 36.57 -15.65 2.15
N VAL A 210 36.41 -16.76 1.42
CA VAL A 210 35.46 -16.90 0.32
C VAL A 210 34.11 -17.38 0.85
N LEU A 211 33.04 -16.75 0.38
CA LEU A 211 31.64 -17.07 0.66
C LEU A 211 31.08 -17.84 -0.54
N THR A 212 31.10 -19.17 -0.49
CA THR A 212 30.73 -20.03 -1.63
C THR A 212 29.22 -20.23 -1.79
N GLU A 213 28.43 -19.91 -0.78
CA GLU A 213 26.97 -20.16 -0.73
C GLU A 213 26.15 -18.88 -0.72
N LEU A 214 26.77 -17.72 -0.99
CA LEU A 214 26.08 -16.44 -0.98
C LEU A 214 25.30 -16.24 -2.28
N ASP A 215 23.97 -16.19 -2.16
CA ASP A 215 23.07 -15.93 -3.27
C ASP A 215 23.10 -14.45 -3.68
N THR A 216 23.36 -14.22 -4.97
CA THR A 216 23.49 -12.87 -5.54
C THR A 216 22.14 -12.17 -5.66
N GLU A 217 21.06 -12.91 -5.91
CA GLU A 217 19.71 -12.31 -5.98
C GLU A 217 19.25 -11.91 -4.58
N LEU A 218 19.48 -12.76 -3.57
CA LEU A 218 19.20 -12.41 -2.17
C LEU A 218 19.94 -11.13 -1.72
N VAL A 219 21.22 -10.99 -2.08
CA VAL A 219 22.01 -9.77 -1.80
C VAL A 219 21.37 -8.54 -2.45
N THR A 220 20.91 -8.68 -3.68
CA THR A 220 20.25 -7.62 -4.43
C THR A 220 18.92 -7.24 -3.78
N ASP A 221 18.11 -8.22 -3.40
CA ASP A 221 16.81 -8.02 -2.79
C ASP A 221 16.93 -7.37 -1.40
N LEU A 222 17.89 -7.80 -0.58
CA LEU A 222 18.21 -7.18 0.70
C LEU A 222 18.67 -5.73 0.54
N THR A 223 19.54 -5.47 -0.45
CA THR A 223 20.01 -4.12 -0.78
C THR A 223 18.84 -3.20 -1.09
N VAL A 224 17.91 -3.65 -1.92
CA VAL A 224 16.72 -2.88 -2.30
C VAL A 224 15.78 -2.70 -1.11
N ALA A 225 15.48 -3.75 -0.34
CA ALA A 225 14.56 -3.70 0.79
C ALA A 225 15.02 -2.72 1.89
N PHE A 226 16.31 -2.74 2.22
CA PHE A 226 16.89 -1.83 3.22
C PHE A 226 17.03 -0.40 2.69
N THR A 227 17.38 -0.23 1.41
CA THR A 227 17.37 1.10 0.76
C THR A 227 15.95 1.69 0.71
N ALA A 228 14.94 0.87 0.42
CA ALA A 228 13.53 1.23 0.45
C ALA A 228 13.07 1.66 1.86
N SER A 229 13.58 1.00 2.89
CA SER A 229 13.28 1.34 4.29
C SER A 229 13.80 2.73 4.66
N ALA A 230 15.05 3.06 4.28
CA ALA A 230 15.59 4.40 4.46
C ALA A 230 14.83 5.46 3.63
N ALA A 231 14.44 5.12 2.38
CA ALA A 231 13.67 6.02 1.51
C ALA A 231 12.25 6.29 2.03
N ALA A 232 11.60 5.30 2.66
CA ALA A 232 10.31 5.48 3.33
C ALA A 232 10.44 6.51 4.47
N GLY A 233 11.49 6.41 5.29
CA GLY A 233 11.79 7.38 6.35
C GLY A 233 11.99 8.81 5.83
N ILE A 234 12.76 8.97 4.75
CA ILE A 234 12.95 10.27 4.08
C ILE A 234 11.62 10.86 3.59
N THR A 235 10.77 10.02 2.99
CA THR A 235 9.47 10.45 2.46
C THR A 235 8.52 10.85 3.58
N GLN A 236 8.50 10.11 4.69
CA GLN A 236 7.69 10.43 5.85
C GLN A 236 8.16 11.74 6.52
N TRP A 237 9.47 11.97 6.64
CA TRP A 237 9.99 13.25 7.11
C TRP A 237 9.55 14.42 6.21
N CYS A 238 9.50 14.22 4.88
CA CYS A 238 8.97 15.22 3.96
C CYS A 238 7.49 15.52 4.21
N VAL A 239 6.66 14.52 4.54
CA VAL A 239 5.26 14.73 4.94
C VAL A 239 5.18 15.60 6.19
N ASP A 240 6.01 15.31 7.19
CA ASP A 240 5.98 16.00 8.47
C ASP A 240 6.39 17.47 8.33
N ILE A 241 7.53 17.75 7.68
CA ILE A 241 8.03 19.13 7.51
C ILE A 241 7.12 19.97 6.62
N VAL A 242 6.54 19.38 5.56
CA VAL A 242 5.54 20.06 4.71
C VAL A 242 4.29 20.37 5.53
N THR A 243 3.78 19.41 6.28
CA THR A 243 2.56 19.60 7.07
C THR A 243 2.75 20.70 8.12
N GLU A 244 3.89 20.70 8.81
CA GLU A 244 4.24 21.77 9.75
C GLU A 244 4.34 23.14 9.06
N HIS A 245 5.04 23.22 7.93
CA HIS A 245 5.19 24.45 7.16
C HIS A 245 3.84 25.00 6.71
N LEU A 246 2.96 24.14 6.17
CA LEU A 246 1.64 24.53 5.68
C LEU A 246 0.72 25.01 6.80
N ARG A 247 0.87 24.48 8.02
CA ARG A 247 0.08 24.92 9.19
C ARG A 247 0.51 26.30 9.71
N THR A 248 1.80 26.62 9.63
CA THR A 248 2.38 27.77 10.34
C THR A 248 2.65 28.96 9.42
N ARG A 249 2.97 28.72 8.14
CA ARG A 249 3.31 29.79 7.20
C ARG A 249 2.05 30.54 6.77
N GLU A 250 2.06 31.86 6.95
CA GLU A 250 0.94 32.72 6.53
C GLU A 250 1.21 33.49 5.24
N GLN A 251 0.23 33.51 4.34
CA GLN A 251 0.18 34.42 3.18
C GLN A 251 -1.26 34.87 2.97
N PHE A 252 -1.43 36.10 2.47
CA PHE A 252 -2.76 36.69 2.25
C PHE A 252 -3.66 36.66 3.52
N GLY A 253 -3.05 36.83 4.70
CA GLY A 253 -3.76 36.93 5.98
C GLY A 253 -4.27 35.61 6.57
N LYS A 254 -3.78 34.45 6.10
CA LYS A 254 -4.14 33.13 6.63
C LYS A 254 -3.03 32.10 6.43
N PRO A 255 -3.04 30.98 7.17
CA PRO A 255 -2.15 29.85 6.91
C PRO A 255 -2.29 29.34 5.47
N ILE A 256 -1.16 29.08 4.82
CA ILE A 256 -1.14 28.60 3.43
C ILE A 256 -1.75 27.20 3.29
N GLY A 257 -1.79 26.42 4.38
CA GLY A 257 -2.50 25.14 4.46
C GLY A 257 -4.01 25.24 4.29
N THR A 258 -4.60 26.45 4.20
CA THR A 258 -6.01 26.66 3.82
C THR A 258 -6.23 26.63 2.30
N PHE A 259 -5.17 26.71 1.49
CA PHE A 259 -5.25 26.69 0.04
C PHE A 259 -5.36 25.24 -0.46
N GLN A 260 -6.45 24.92 -1.14
CA GLN A 260 -6.75 23.56 -1.59
C GLN A 260 -5.63 22.95 -2.45
N ALA A 261 -4.96 23.73 -3.30
CA ALA A 261 -3.85 23.26 -4.11
C ALA A 261 -2.68 22.71 -3.27
N LEU A 262 -2.35 23.37 -2.16
CA LEU A 262 -1.33 22.90 -1.22
C LEU A 262 -1.82 21.73 -0.37
N GLN A 263 -3.10 21.75 0.04
CA GLN A 263 -3.73 20.62 0.73
C GLN A 263 -3.65 19.34 -0.11
N HIS A 264 -3.97 19.42 -1.40
CA HIS A 264 -3.96 18.27 -2.31
C HIS A 264 -2.54 17.76 -2.56
N LYS A 265 -1.56 18.65 -2.76
CA LYS A 265 -0.15 18.25 -2.87
C LYS A 265 0.35 17.55 -1.60
N ALA A 266 0.07 18.08 -0.42
CA ALA A 266 0.44 17.45 0.85
C ALA A 266 -0.26 16.11 1.07
N ALA A 267 -1.54 16.00 0.73
CA ALA A 267 -2.28 14.75 0.79
C ALA A 267 -1.70 13.69 -0.17
N MET A 268 -1.32 14.07 -1.40
CA MET A 268 -0.64 13.18 -2.34
C MET A 268 0.75 12.75 -1.85
N LEU A 269 1.47 13.62 -1.16
CA LEU A 269 2.74 13.26 -0.52
C LEU A 269 2.54 12.19 0.56
N LEU A 270 1.50 12.31 1.40
CA LEU A 270 1.15 11.26 2.37
C LEU A 270 0.75 9.95 1.68
N VAL A 271 -0.04 10.01 0.60
CA VAL A 271 -0.42 8.81 -0.17
C VAL A 271 0.83 8.08 -0.69
N ASN A 272 1.79 8.80 -1.26
CA ASN A 272 3.05 8.20 -1.71
C ASN A 272 3.91 7.69 -0.55
N SER A 273 3.96 8.40 0.59
CA SER A 273 4.64 7.93 1.80
C SER A 273 4.09 6.59 2.28
N ALA A 274 2.76 6.46 2.33
CA ALA A 274 2.10 5.23 2.75
C ALA A 274 2.39 4.05 1.80
N LEU A 275 2.40 4.28 0.48
CA LEU A 275 2.74 3.25 -0.50
C LEU A 275 4.22 2.86 -0.44
N ALA A 276 5.13 3.83 -0.28
CA ALA A 276 6.56 3.57 -0.11
C ALA A 276 6.82 2.72 1.14
N THR A 277 6.18 3.09 2.25
CA THR A 277 6.25 2.36 3.53
C THR A 277 5.70 0.94 3.38
N ALA A 278 4.55 0.78 2.72
CA ALA A 278 3.95 -0.53 2.50
C ALA A 278 4.83 -1.43 1.62
N ALA A 279 5.43 -0.89 0.56
CA ALA A 279 6.32 -1.64 -0.32
C ALA A 279 7.64 -2.03 0.38
N ALA A 280 8.26 -1.11 1.13
CA ALA A 280 9.46 -1.39 1.91
C ALA A 280 9.21 -2.46 2.98
N TRP A 281 8.08 -2.37 3.69
CA TRP A 281 7.68 -3.36 4.67
C TRP A 281 7.41 -4.73 4.06
N ASP A 282 6.73 -4.80 2.91
CA ASP A 282 6.43 -6.08 2.28
C ASP A 282 7.69 -6.78 1.76
N ALA A 283 8.69 -6.02 1.31
CA ALA A 283 9.99 -6.56 0.93
C ALA A 283 10.72 -7.24 2.10
N VAL A 284 10.81 -6.57 3.26
CA VAL A 284 11.45 -7.19 4.44
C VAL A 284 10.61 -8.31 5.06
N ARG A 285 9.27 -8.25 4.93
CA ARG A 285 8.37 -9.34 5.30
C ARG A 285 8.59 -10.57 4.43
N ALA A 286 8.68 -10.41 3.11
CA ALA A 286 8.90 -11.52 2.18
C ALA A 286 10.25 -12.19 2.44
N LEU A 287 11.32 -11.41 2.58
CA LEU A 287 12.66 -11.89 2.86
C LEU A 287 12.76 -12.63 4.21
N GLY A 288 12.01 -12.19 5.23
CA GLY A 288 11.98 -12.83 6.54
C GLY A 288 11.01 -14.00 6.70
N GLY A 289 10.01 -14.13 5.81
CA GLY A 289 8.87 -15.03 6.00
C GLY A 289 8.55 -16.01 4.87
N SER A 290 9.10 -15.80 3.67
CA SER A 290 8.92 -16.70 2.52
C SER A 290 10.18 -17.50 2.25
N ALA A 291 10.04 -18.79 1.92
CA ALA A 291 11.12 -19.61 1.38
C ALA A 291 11.20 -19.56 -0.16
N ASP A 292 10.20 -18.96 -0.82
CA ASP A 292 10.12 -18.83 -2.28
C ASP A 292 10.88 -17.58 -2.76
N PRO A 293 11.97 -17.74 -3.55
CA PRO A 293 12.76 -16.64 -4.09
C PRO A 293 11.95 -15.71 -5.01
N ASP A 294 10.92 -16.21 -5.70
CA ASP A 294 10.10 -15.37 -6.57
C ASP A 294 9.34 -14.31 -5.75
N GLN A 295 8.94 -14.64 -4.51
CA GLN A 295 8.31 -13.67 -3.60
C GLN A 295 9.29 -12.60 -3.13
N HIS A 296 10.56 -12.96 -2.89
CA HIS A 296 11.61 -12.00 -2.55
C HIS A 296 11.80 -11.03 -3.71
N ARG A 297 11.91 -11.55 -4.93
CA ARG A 297 12.17 -10.73 -6.09
C ARG A 297 11.00 -9.83 -6.49
N LEU A 298 9.77 -10.35 -6.47
CA LEU A 298 8.55 -9.56 -6.71
C LEU A 298 8.48 -8.33 -5.79
N THR A 299 8.78 -8.53 -4.51
CA THR A 299 8.71 -7.46 -3.51
C THR A 299 9.89 -6.51 -3.58
N ALA A 300 11.10 -6.99 -3.86
CA ALA A 300 12.26 -6.13 -4.12
C ALA A 300 12.01 -5.20 -5.31
N CYS A 301 11.58 -5.73 -6.47
CA CYS A 301 11.24 -4.91 -7.62
C CYS A 301 10.11 -3.91 -7.31
N SER A 302 9.07 -4.34 -6.58
CA SER A 302 7.97 -3.45 -6.16
C SER A 302 8.47 -2.32 -5.25
N ALA A 303 9.36 -2.61 -4.29
CA ALA A 303 9.96 -1.63 -3.39
C ALA A 303 10.91 -0.67 -4.11
N ALA A 304 11.69 -1.15 -5.08
CA ALA A 304 12.48 -0.30 -5.95
C ALA A 304 11.59 0.73 -6.68
N VAL A 305 10.51 0.27 -7.33
CA VAL A 305 9.63 1.11 -8.14
C VAL A 305 8.74 2.05 -7.31
N ARG A 306 8.35 1.67 -6.09
CA ARG A 306 7.40 2.46 -5.27
C ARG A 306 8.03 3.23 -4.12
N ALA A 307 9.16 2.79 -3.56
CA ALA A 307 9.81 3.47 -2.44
C ALA A 307 11.11 4.18 -2.86
N VAL A 308 12.00 3.50 -3.58
CA VAL A 308 13.35 4.02 -3.86
C VAL A 308 13.39 4.95 -5.06
N MET A 309 12.90 4.53 -6.23
CA MET A 309 12.98 5.35 -7.45
C MET A 309 12.19 6.67 -7.38
N PRO A 310 11.01 6.74 -6.71
CA PRO A 310 10.26 7.99 -6.62
C PRO A 310 10.81 9.01 -5.61
N VAL A 311 11.60 8.60 -4.61
CA VAL A 311 11.95 9.48 -3.47
C VAL A 311 12.62 10.80 -3.88
N PRO A 312 13.52 10.89 -4.88
CA PRO A 312 14.09 12.18 -5.30
C PRO A 312 13.02 13.15 -5.80
N GLY A 313 12.01 12.65 -6.52
CA GLY A 313 10.89 13.44 -7.02
C GLY A 313 9.94 13.87 -5.89
N LEU A 314 9.69 13.00 -4.92
CA LEU A 314 8.85 13.32 -3.76
C LEU A 314 9.48 14.37 -2.85
N VAL A 315 10.81 14.31 -2.64
CA VAL A 315 11.54 15.36 -1.90
C VAL A 315 11.50 16.69 -2.69
N LEU A 316 11.62 16.64 -4.02
CA LEU A 316 11.49 17.83 -4.86
C LEU A 316 10.07 18.42 -4.77
N GLU A 317 9.02 17.60 -4.75
CA GLU A 317 7.65 18.07 -4.53
C GLU A 317 7.50 18.76 -3.17
N ALA A 318 8.06 18.18 -2.10
CA ALA A 318 8.10 18.82 -0.78
C ALA A 318 8.82 20.17 -0.83
N LEU A 319 9.94 20.25 -1.54
CA LEU A 319 10.71 21.49 -1.75
C LEU A 319 9.85 22.56 -2.42
N THR A 320 9.10 22.21 -3.46
CA THR A 320 8.22 23.19 -4.13
C THR A 320 7.12 23.74 -3.20
N MET A 321 6.70 22.98 -2.19
CA MET A 321 5.71 23.44 -1.19
C MET A 321 6.32 24.35 -0.12
N LEU A 322 7.60 24.16 0.24
CA LEU A 322 8.33 25.08 1.12
C LEU A 322 8.75 26.36 0.39
N GLY A 323 8.77 26.34 -0.95
CA GLY A 323 9.19 27.47 -1.77
C GLY A 323 10.70 27.64 -1.76
N ALA A 324 11.17 28.88 -1.94
CA ALA A 324 12.59 29.15 -2.22
C ALA A 324 13.54 28.68 -1.11
N ILE A 325 13.11 28.68 0.15
CA ILE A 325 13.94 28.24 1.28
C ILE A 325 14.40 26.78 1.13
N GLY A 326 13.56 25.92 0.53
CA GLY A 326 13.82 24.48 0.45
C GLY A 326 15.01 24.09 -0.43
N PHE A 327 15.45 24.94 -1.36
CA PHE A 327 16.64 24.69 -2.22
C PHE A 327 17.88 25.47 -1.80
N THR A 328 17.81 26.29 -0.75
CA THR A 328 18.96 27.02 -0.22
C THR A 328 19.83 26.11 0.64
N TRP A 329 21.09 26.49 0.85
CA TRP A 329 21.99 25.67 1.67
C TRP A 329 21.52 25.65 3.11
N GLU A 330 20.96 26.76 3.60
CA GLU A 330 20.52 27.05 4.96
C GLU A 330 19.41 26.11 5.46
N HIS A 331 18.65 25.48 4.57
CA HIS A 331 17.62 24.52 4.93
C HIS A 331 18.14 23.07 4.81
N ASP A 332 17.57 22.12 5.53
CA ASP A 332 18.08 20.73 5.51
C ASP A 332 17.55 19.89 4.35
N LEU A 333 16.42 20.29 3.79
CA LEU A 333 15.72 19.56 2.71
C LEU A 333 16.61 19.23 1.49
N HIS A 334 17.58 20.08 1.13
CA HIS A 334 18.48 19.75 0.03
C HIS A 334 19.41 18.57 0.36
N LEU A 335 19.76 18.34 1.63
CA LEU A 335 20.54 17.18 2.06
C LEU A 335 19.72 15.89 1.91
N TYR A 336 18.42 15.93 2.26
CA TYR A 336 17.50 14.83 2.00
C TYR A 336 17.35 14.58 0.49
N TRP A 337 17.28 15.63 -0.33
CA TRP A 337 17.16 15.49 -1.78
C TRP A 337 18.40 14.87 -2.40
N ARG A 338 19.59 15.26 -1.94
CA ARG A 338 20.89 14.68 -2.31
C ARG A 338 20.98 13.21 -1.92
N ARG A 339 20.64 12.87 -0.68
CA ARG A 339 20.61 11.49 -0.19
C ARG A 339 19.61 10.64 -0.96
N ALA A 340 18.39 11.12 -1.13
CA ALA A 340 17.35 10.48 -1.95
C ALA A 340 17.86 10.17 -3.37
N THR A 341 18.52 11.15 -4.01
CA THR A 341 19.11 10.98 -5.35
C THR A 341 20.19 9.90 -5.36
N SER A 342 21.04 9.88 -4.33
CA SER A 342 22.11 8.88 -4.19
C SER A 342 21.57 7.47 -3.95
N LEU A 343 20.54 7.31 -3.11
CA LEU A 343 19.86 6.03 -2.85
C LEU A 343 19.16 5.49 -4.10
N ALA A 344 18.50 6.36 -4.87
CA ALA A 344 17.89 5.96 -6.14
C ALA A 344 18.95 5.49 -7.16
N ALA A 345 20.10 6.17 -7.21
CA ALA A 345 21.19 5.79 -8.09
C ALA A 345 21.88 4.48 -7.67
N SER A 346 21.93 4.16 -6.37
CA SER A 346 22.68 3.00 -5.87
C SER A 346 22.08 1.66 -6.26
N ILE A 347 20.78 1.61 -6.61
CA ILE A 347 20.10 0.39 -7.06
C ILE A 347 19.96 0.31 -8.59
N GLY A 348 20.57 1.24 -9.34
CA GLY A 348 20.50 1.25 -10.81
C GLY A 348 19.16 1.76 -11.37
N PRO A 349 18.98 1.67 -12.71
CA PRO A 349 17.87 2.32 -13.40
C PRO A 349 16.52 1.62 -13.16
N VAL A 350 15.44 2.42 -13.08
CA VAL A 350 14.05 1.93 -12.91
C VAL A 350 13.59 0.97 -14.01
N SER A 351 14.17 1.08 -15.21
CA SER A 351 13.86 0.20 -16.34
C SER A 351 14.13 -1.26 -15.98
N ARG A 352 15.26 -1.56 -15.33
CA ARG A 352 15.57 -2.92 -14.86
C ARG A 352 14.42 -3.49 -14.02
N TRP A 353 14.04 -2.75 -12.97
CA TRP A 353 13.07 -3.21 -11.97
C TRP A 353 11.67 -3.37 -12.51
N THR A 354 11.22 -2.44 -13.36
CA THR A 354 9.90 -2.53 -14.02
C THR A 354 9.84 -3.66 -15.03
N ARG A 355 10.90 -3.86 -15.83
CA ARG A 355 10.97 -4.95 -16.79
C ARG A 355 10.93 -6.31 -16.11
N GLU A 356 11.78 -6.49 -15.11
CA GLU A 356 11.92 -7.75 -14.37
C GLU A 356 10.66 -8.09 -13.59
N LEU A 357 10.01 -7.10 -12.95
CA LEU A 357 8.70 -7.31 -12.34
C LEU A 357 7.66 -7.73 -13.38
N GLY A 358 7.63 -7.09 -14.55
CA GLY A 358 6.73 -7.46 -15.64
C GLY A 358 6.90 -8.91 -16.12
N GLU A 359 8.14 -9.41 -16.16
CA GLU A 359 8.42 -10.82 -16.47
C GLU A 359 7.92 -11.75 -15.36
N LEU A 360 8.21 -11.43 -14.10
CA LEU A 360 7.79 -12.23 -12.96
C LEU A 360 6.27 -12.28 -12.80
N SER A 361 5.56 -11.18 -13.07
CA SER A 361 4.09 -11.13 -13.01
C SER A 361 3.41 -12.04 -14.04
N ALA A 362 4.16 -12.60 -15.01
CA ALA A 362 3.63 -13.59 -15.95
C ALA A 362 3.58 -15.02 -15.36
N THR A 363 4.43 -15.33 -14.38
CA THR A 363 4.59 -16.68 -13.82
C THR A 363 4.31 -16.77 -12.33
N ALA A 364 4.37 -15.64 -11.62
CA ALA A 364 4.20 -15.56 -10.18
C ALA A 364 3.17 -14.49 -9.81
N THR A 365 2.55 -14.67 -8.65
CA THR A 365 1.68 -13.66 -8.03
C THR A 365 2.14 -13.47 -6.60
N ARG A 366 2.07 -12.22 -6.13
CA ARG A 366 2.47 -11.90 -4.77
C ARG A 366 1.52 -12.51 -3.74
N ASP A 367 2.07 -13.31 -2.83
CA ASP A 367 1.34 -13.90 -1.70
C ASP A 367 1.11 -12.88 -0.57
N MET A 368 -0.16 -12.49 -0.40
CA MET A 368 -0.60 -11.54 0.62
C MET A 368 -1.17 -12.21 1.87
N THR A 369 -0.98 -13.53 2.01
CA THR A 369 -1.48 -14.29 3.16
C THR A 369 -0.85 -13.81 4.46
N VAL A 370 -1.69 -13.72 5.49
CA VAL A 370 -1.29 -13.44 6.87
C VAL A 370 -1.27 -14.76 7.63
N ASN A 371 -0.12 -15.15 8.17
CA ASN A 371 -0.04 -16.39 8.96
C ASN A 371 -0.68 -16.17 10.34
N LEU A 372 -1.80 -16.85 10.58
CA LEU A 372 -2.57 -16.77 11.82
C LEU A 372 -2.15 -17.79 12.89
N GLY A 373 -1.21 -18.68 12.59
CA GLY A 373 -0.89 -19.84 13.42
C GLY A 373 -2.08 -20.82 13.58
N GLU A 374 -2.03 -21.71 14.57
CA GLU A 374 -3.06 -22.73 14.84
C GLU A 374 -4.26 -22.23 15.68
N SER A 375 -4.43 -20.92 15.80
CA SER A 375 -5.53 -20.34 16.58
C SER A 375 -6.92 -20.54 15.93
N ASP A 376 -7.97 -20.57 16.76
CA ASP A 376 -9.37 -20.76 16.37
C ASP A 376 -9.66 -22.05 15.56
N GLY A 377 -9.00 -23.16 15.91
CA GLY A 377 -9.13 -24.46 15.24
C GLY A 377 -10.57 -24.99 15.14
N ASP A 378 -11.36 -24.83 16.21
CA ASP A 378 -12.77 -25.24 16.21
C ASP A 378 -13.61 -24.42 15.22
N PHE A 379 -13.40 -23.10 15.17
CA PHE A 379 -14.08 -22.22 14.22
C PHE A 379 -13.67 -22.56 12.79
N ARG A 380 -12.37 -22.79 12.53
CA ARG A 380 -11.89 -23.23 11.21
C ARG A 380 -12.52 -24.55 10.80
N ALA A 381 -12.59 -25.53 11.70
CA ALA A 381 -13.21 -26.83 11.42
C ALA A 381 -14.69 -26.66 11.06
N GLN A 382 -15.41 -25.82 11.79
CA GLN A 382 -16.80 -25.49 11.50
C GLN A 382 -16.97 -24.83 10.13
N VAL A 383 -16.16 -23.81 9.80
CA VAL A 383 -16.17 -23.16 8.48
C VAL A 383 -15.88 -24.18 7.38
N SER A 384 -14.83 -25.00 7.55
CA SER A 384 -14.44 -26.05 6.60
C SER A 384 -15.59 -27.01 6.32
N GLU A 385 -16.25 -27.53 7.35
CA GLU A 385 -17.39 -28.45 7.21
C GLU A 385 -18.55 -27.81 6.43
N ILE A 386 -18.86 -26.55 6.72
CA ILE A 386 -19.93 -25.80 6.03
C ILE A 386 -19.58 -25.60 4.55
N LEU A 387 -18.34 -25.20 4.25
CA LEU A 387 -17.89 -25.01 2.88
C LEU A 387 -17.81 -26.33 2.09
N ASP A 388 -17.42 -27.44 2.73
CA ASP A 388 -17.43 -28.77 2.10
C ASP A 388 -18.84 -29.21 1.76
N ARG A 389 -19.81 -28.94 2.63
CA ARG A 389 -21.22 -29.15 2.32
C ARG A 389 -21.68 -28.22 1.19
N ALA A 390 -21.26 -26.96 1.19
CA ALA A 390 -21.61 -25.97 0.15
C ALA A 390 -21.15 -26.42 -1.25
N LEU A 391 -20.00 -27.10 -1.36
CA LEU A 391 -19.51 -27.69 -2.61
C LEU A 391 -20.47 -28.74 -3.21
N THR A 392 -21.24 -29.43 -2.37
CA THR A 392 -22.22 -30.43 -2.83
C THR A 392 -23.54 -29.83 -3.34
N LEU A 393 -23.74 -28.52 -3.14
CA LEU A 393 -24.94 -27.79 -3.52
C LEU A 393 -24.68 -26.95 -4.78
N SER A 394 -25.76 -26.50 -5.43
CA SER A 394 -25.69 -25.66 -6.63
C SER A 394 -26.66 -24.48 -6.52
N ASP A 395 -26.27 -23.37 -7.14
CA ASP A 395 -27.06 -22.15 -7.23
C ASP A 395 -27.58 -22.01 -8.67
N ASN A 396 -28.77 -22.56 -8.93
CA ASN A 396 -29.40 -22.57 -10.26
C ASN A 396 -30.58 -21.57 -10.35
N GLY A 397 -30.72 -20.70 -9.34
CA GLY A 397 -31.76 -19.69 -9.28
C GLY A 397 -31.46 -18.47 -10.14
N PHE A 398 -32.50 -17.72 -10.47
CA PHE A 398 -32.37 -16.45 -11.17
C PHE A 398 -32.00 -15.33 -10.19
N SER A 399 -30.89 -14.66 -10.44
CA SER A 399 -30.45 -13.51 -9.64
C SER A 399 -31.07 -12.21 -10.13
N ARG A 400 -31.56 -11.38 -9.20
CA ARG A 400 -32.01 -10.02 -9.52
C ARG A 400 -30.86 -9.04 -9.73
N GLN A 401 -29.67 -9.36 -9.25
CA GLN A 401 -28.51 -8.46 -9.25
C GLN A 401 -27.61 -8.63 -10.49
N GLY A 402 -27.81 -9.70 -11.27
CA GLY A 402 -27.09 -9.97 -12.51
C GLY A 402 -26.51 -11.38 -12.55
N ASP A 403 -25.84 -11.73 -13.64
CA ASP A 403 -25.39 -13.09 -13.93
C ASP A 403 -23.97 -13.39 -13.43
N TYR A 404 -23.45 -12.57 -12.51
CA TYR A 404 -22.13 -12.78 -11.91
C TYR A 404 -22.17 -13.92 -10.88
N PRO A 405 -21.13 -14.77 -10.78
CA PRO A 405 -21.11 -15.93 -9.88
C PRO A 405 -21.41 -15.60 -8.41
N GLU A 406 -20.93 -14.46 -7.91
CA GLU A 406 -21.15 -13.99 -6.53
C GLU A 406 -22.60 -13.59 -6.23
N PHE A 407 -23.41 -13.38 -7.27
CA PHE A 407 -24.84 -13.10 -7.16
C PHE A 407 -25.72 -14.32 -7.44
N ALA A 408 -25.14 -15.49 -7.70
CA ALA A 408 -25.90 -16.72 -7.90
C ALA A 408 -26.79 -17.01 -6.68
N VAL A 409 -27.99 -17.55 -6.94
CA VAL A 409 -29.02 -17.81 -5.92
C VAL A 409 -29.35 -19.30 -5.89
N GLY A 410 -29.52 -19.86 -4.69
CA GLY A 410 -29.94 -21.24 -4.50
C GLY A 410 -29.49 -21.80 -3.16
N ALA A 411 -29.55 -23.13 -3.06
CA ALA A 411 -29.34 -23.85 -1.81
C ALA A 411 -27.92 -23.67 -1.22
N ARG A 412 -26.92 -23.43 -2.07
CA ARG A 412 -25.55 -23.18 -1.59
C ARG A 412 -25.50 -21.80 -0.94
N ARG A 413 -26.04 -20.77 -1.59
CA ARG A 413 -26.12 -19.42 -1.01
C ARG A 413 -26.92 -19.40 0.29
N GLU A 414 -28.06 -20.10 0.34
CA GLU A 414 -28.88 -20.23 1.55
C GLU A 414 -28.08 -20.83 2.72
N LEU A 415 -27.35 -21.92 2.48
CA LEU A 415 -26.49 -22.52 3.50
C LEU A 415 -25.43 -21.55 4.03
N LEU A 416 -24.78 -20.79 3.13
CA LEU A 416 -23.75 -19.82 3.51
C LEU A 416 -24.35 -18.61 4.26
N ALA A 417 -25.57 -18.19 3.88
CA ALA A 417 -26.32 -17.14 4.56
C ALA A 417 -26.70 -17.56 5.99
N ASP A 418 -27.29 -18.74 6.15
CA ASP A 418 -27.71 -19.28 7.45
C ASP A 418 -26.52 -19.53 8.39
N ALA A 419 -25.35 -19.84 7.82
CA ALA A 419 -24.09 -19.97 8.55
C ALA A 419 -23.42 -18.63 8.91
N GLY A 420 -23.94 -17.50 8.42
CA GLY A 420 -23.33 -16.18 8.59
C GLY A 420 -22.04 -15.96 7.79
N LEU A 421 -21.71 -16.82 6.83
CA LEU A 421 -20.43 -16.79 6.10
C LEU A 421 -20.40 -15.83 4.90
N ILE A 422 -21.55 -15.25 4.52
CA ILE A 422 -21.60 -14.20 3.51
C ILE A 422 -20.96 -12.91 4.04
N ALA A 423 -21.36 -12.48 5.24
CA ALA A 423 -20.79 -11.34 5.95
C ALA A 423 -20.43 -11.74 7.41
N PRO A 424 -19.34 -12.50 7.62
CA PRO A 424 -18.96 -13.05 8.92
C PRO A 424 -18.87 -12.01 10.03
N HIS A 425 -18.41 -10.80 9.71
CA HIS A 425 -18.21 -9.71 10.66
C HIS A 425 -19.50 -9.00 11.10
N TRP A 426 -20.64 -9.32 10.47
CA TRP A 426 -21.93 -8.80 10.90
C TRP A 426 -22.39 -9.49 12.18
N PRO A 427 -23.23 -8.81 12.98
CA PRO A 427 -23.73 -9.38 14.21
C PRO A 427 -24.59 -10.62 13.97
N ALA A 428 -24.51 -11.60 14.89
CA ALA A 428 -25.45 -12.71 14.92
C ALA A 428 -26.89 -12.18 15.10
N PRO A 429 -27.91 -12.82 14.49
CA PRO A 429 -27.83 -14.06 13.70
C PRO A 429 -27.53 -13.85 12.21
N TRP A 430 -27.18 -12.63 11.77
CA TRP A 430 -27.03 -12.28 10.34
C TRP A 430 -25.63 -12.52 9.79
N GLY A 431 -24.62 -12.38 10.65
CA GLY A 431 -23.28 -12.91 10.48
C GLY A 431 -22.95 -13.88 11.61
N CYS A 432 -21.67 -14.00 11.94
CA CYS A 432 -21.21 -14.82 13.05
C CYS A 432 -20.33 -14.05 14.04
N ASP A 433 -20.44 -12.71 14.07
CA ASP A 433 -19.63 -11.83 14.92
C ASP A 433 -18.12 -12.09 14.76
N ALA A 434 -17.69 -12.44 13.54
CA ALA A 434 -16.32 -12.86 13.27
C ALA A 434 -15.35 -11.71 13.57
N THR A 435 -14.43 -12.00 14.50
CA THR A 435 -13.25 -11.16 14.72
C THR A 435 -12.43 -11.01 13.43
N VAL A 436 -11.55 -10.03 13.36
CA VAL A 436 -10.65 -9.84 12.19
C VAL A 436 -9.89 -11.12 11.86
N ARG A 437 -9.46 -11.87 12.89
CA ARG A 437 -8.81 -13.17 12.71
C ARG A 437 -9.74 -14.22 12.10
N GLN A 438 -10.96 -14.35 12.62
CA GLN A 438 -11.94 -15.29 12.09
C GLN A 438 -12.35 -14.95 10.66
N GLN A 439 -12.41 -13.67 10.28
CA GLN A 439 -12.63 -13.27 8.89
C GLN A 439 -11.53 -13.78 7.95
N LEU A 440 -10.26 -13.66 8.36
CA LEU A 440 -9.14 -14.20 7.60
C LEU A 440 -9.20 -15.74 7.51
N ILE A 441 -9.63 -16.43 8.56
CA ILE A 441 -9.87 -17.88 8.51
C ILE A 441 -10.94 -18.20 7.47
N VAL A 442 -12.04 -17.45 7.43
CA VAL A 442 -13.09 -17.62 6.42
C VAL A 442 -12.50 -17.44 5.01
N ASP A 443 -11.74 -16.38 4.79
CA ASP A 443 -11.13 -16.10 3.48
C ASP A 443 -10.13 -17.19 3.06
N GLU A 444 -9.29 -17.69 3.97
CA GLU A 444 -8.40 -18.82 3.72
C GLU A 444 -9.16 -20.10 3.36
N GLU A 445 -10.25 -20.42 4.08
CA GLU A 445 -11.04 -21.62 3.82
C GLU A 445 -11.82 -21.55 2.49
N PHE A 446 -12.26 -20.36 2.08
CA PHE A 446 -12.75 -20.12 0.72
C PHE A 446 -11.63 -20.30 -0.31
N GLY A 447 -10.44 -19.74 -0.06
CA GLY A 447 -9.28 -19.84 -0.96
C GLY A 447 -8.82 -21.27 -1.23
N LYS A 448 -8.96 -22.17 -0.24
CA LYS A 448 -8.70 -23.62 -0.40
C LYS A 448 -9.67 -24.32 -1.35
N ARG A 449 -10.80 -23.70 -1.69
CA ARG A 449 -11.91 -24.28 -2.45
C ARG A 449 -12.21 -23.43 -3.68
N ALA A 450 -11.34 -23.48 -4.69
CA ALA A 450 -11.46 -22.66 -5.91
C ALA A 450 -12.80 -22.74 -6.67
N ALA A 451 -13.60 -23.80 -6.45
CA ALA A 451 -14.94 -23.94 -7.03
C ALA A 451 -16.04 -23.18 -6.26
N LEU A 452 -15.72 -22.62 -5.08
CA LEU A 452 -16.62 -21.77 -4.30
C LEU A 452 -16.28 -20.30 -4.54
N VAL A 453 -17.30 -19.55 -4.94
CA VAL A 453 -17.29 -18.10 -4.92
C VAL A 453 -18.06 -17.66 -3.69
N ARG A 454 -17.44 -16.82 -2.85
CA ARG A 454 -18.14 -16.24 -1.70
C ARG A 454 -19.25 -15.31 -2.20
N PRO A 455 -20.52 -15.50 -1.76
CA PRO A 455 -21.61 -14.66 -2.24
C PRO A 455 -21.42 -13.19 -1.83
N SER A 456 -21.83 -12.27 -2.70
CA SER A 456 -21.93 -10.83 -2.40
C SER A 456 -23.40 -10.44 -2.22
N VAL A 457 -23.65 -9.38 -1.43
CA VAL A 457 -24.97 -8.73 -1.32
C VAL A 457 -25.05 -7.42 -2.12
N GLY A 458 -24.02 -7.13 -2.93
CA GLY A 458 -23.99 -5.98 -3.83
C GLY A 458 -24.12 -4.65 -3.08
N ILE A 459 -24.96 -3.74 -3.60
CA ILE A 459 -25.19 -2.42 -3.01
C ILE A 459 -25.68 -2.51 -1.55
N ALA A 460 -26.30 -3.62 -1.16
CA ALA A 460 -26.77 -3.82 0.20
C ALA A 460 -25.62 -3.93 1.22
N GLU A 461 -24.39 -4.22 0.79
CA GLU A 461 -23.21 -4.40 1.66
C GLU A 461 -22.94 -3.17 2.54
N TRP A 462 -23.23 -1.97 2.03
CA TRP A 462 -23.09 -0.72 2.79
C TRP A 462 -24.42 -0.12 3.28
N ILE A 463 -25.56 -0.66 2.86
CA ILE A 463 -26.89 -0.23 3.33
C ILE A 463 -27.31 -1.00 4.58
N LEU A 464 -27.18 -2.32 4.58
CA LEU A 464 -27.66 -3.17 5.66
C LEU A 464 -26.99 -2.89 7.01
N PRO A 465 -25.71 -2.51 7.11
CA PRO A 465 -25.13 -2.07 8.38
C PRO A 465 -25.89 -0.91 9.04
N SER A 466 -26.31 0.09 8.25
CA SER A 466 -27.12 1.21 8.76
C SER A 466 -28.53 0.76 9.16
N LEU A 467 -29.12 -0.22 8.45
CA LEU A 467 -30.41 -0.82 8.81
C LEU A 467 -30.31 -1.63 10.11
N MET A 468 -29.25 -2.43 10.30
CA MET A 468 -29.01 -3.17 11.54
C MET A 468 -28.75 -2.23 12.74
N ALA A 469 -28.10 -1.09 12.50
CA ALA A 469 -27.81 -0.13 13.55
C ALA A 469 -29.01 0.72 14.00
N ALA A 470 -29.95 1.02 13.09
CA ALA A 470 -31.01 2.01 13.34
C ALA A 470 -32.44 1.59 12.95
N GLY A 471 -32.60 0.44 12.30
CA GLY A 471 -33.91 -0.13 11.98
C GLY A 471 -34.48 -0.93 13.16
N SER A 472 -35.82 -1.03 13.21
CA SER A 472 -36.50 -1.86 14.20
C SER A 472 -36.18 -3.35 14.00
N ALA A 473 -36.42 -4.17 15.01
CA ALA A 473 -36.21 -5.62 14.93
C ALA A 473 -37.02 -6.24 13.77
N GLU A 474 -38.25 -5.76 13.55
CA GLU A 474 -39.12 -6.20 12.46
C GLU A 474 -38.54 -5.87 11.09
N LEU A 475 -37.91 -4.69 10.91
CA LEU A 475 -37.22 -4.36 9.67
C LEU A 475 -35.98 -5.23 9.47
N GLN A 476 -35.20 -5.46 10.53
CA GLN A 476 -34.01 -6.31 10.45
C GLN A 476 -34.37 -7.73 10.03
N GLU A 477 -35.36 -8.35 10.69
CA GLU A 477 -35.86 -9.69 10.37
C GLU A 477 -36.46 -9.79 8.96
N ARG A 478 -37.12 -8.73 8.49
CA ARG A 478 -37.70 -8.69 7.15
C ARG A 478 -36.64 -8.59 6.06
N PHE A 479 -35.65 -7.70 6.23
CA PHE A 479 -34.77 -7.28 5.14
C PHE A 479 -33.43 -8.02 5.10
N VAL A 480 -32.80 -8.25 6.25
CA VAL A 480 -31.44 -8.79 6.30
C VAL A 480 -31.36 -10.22 5.76
N PRO A 481 -32.11 -11.22 6.27
CA PRO A 481 -31.98 -12.60 5.81
C PRO A 481 -32.41 -12.77 4.35
N THR A 482 -33.48 -12.08 3.94
CA THR A 482 -34.00 -12.11 2.57
C THR A 482 -32.99 -11.53 1.57
N THR A 483 -32.23 -10.50 1.98
CA THR A 483 -31.14 -9.95 1.16
C THR A 483 -29.92 -10.87 1.13
N LEU A 484 -29.53 -11.45 2.27
CA LEU A 484 -28.43 -12.42 2.34
C LEU A 484 -28.67 -13.62 1.41
N ARG A 485 -29.91 -14.11 1.30
CA ARG A 485 -30.31 -15.16 0.34
C ARG A 485 -30.37 -14.71 -1.12
N GLY A 486 -30.17 -13.43 -1.41
CA GLY A 486 -30.18 -12.89 -2.78
C GLY A 486 -31.58 -12.68 -3.34
N GLU A 487 -32.62 -12.74 -2.50
CA GLU A 487 -34.01 -12.59 -2.91
C GLU A 487 -34.42 -11.11 -3.05
N LEU A 488 -33.68 -10.17 -2.44
CA LEU A 488 -33.89 -8.73 -2.60
C LEU A 488 -32.69 -8.07 -3.26
N SER A 489 -32.96 -7.16 -4.19
CA SER A 489 -31.98 -6.23 -4.77
C SER A 489 -32.17 -4.82 -4.22
N TRP A 490 -31.06 -4.08 -4.11
CA TRP A 490 -31.02 -2.76 -3.49
C TRP A 490 -30.42 -1.71 -4.43
N CYS A 491 -30.83 -0.46 -4.24
CA CYS A 491 -30.18 0.71 -4.82
C CYS A 491 -29.96 1.81 -3.77
N GLN A 492 -29.08 2.77 -4.09
CA GLN A 492 -28.77 3.90 -3.22
C GLN A 492 -29.26 5.21 -3.83
N LEU A 493 -30.21 5.84 -3.16
CA LEU A 493 -30.94 7.04 -3.58
C LEU A 493 -30.40 8.27 -2.82
N PHE A 494 -29.09 8.51 -2.89
CA PHE A 494 -28.45 9.61 -2.18
C PHE A 494 -28.36 10.86 -3.05
N SER A 495 -27.60 10.75 -4.14
CA SER A 495 -27.25 11.84 -5.05
C SER A 495 -28.45 12.45 -5.78
N GLU A 496 -28.37 13.77 -5.99
CA GLU A 496 -29.33 14.59 -6.73
C GLU A 496 -28.61 15.41 -7.79
N PRO A 497 -29.30 15.91 -8.84
CA PRO A 497 -28.68 16.78 -9.82
C PRO A 497 -27.98 18.01 -9.22
N GLY A 498 -28.52 18.54 -8.11
CA GLY A 498 -27.95 19.65 -7.36
C GLY A 498 -27.09 19.26 -6.15
N ALA A 499 -26.98 17.97 -5.80
CA ALA A 499 -26.28 17.51 -4.60
C ALA A 499 -25.57 16.15 -4.83
N GLY A 500 -24.28 16.21 -5.16
CA GLY A 500 -23.38 15.05 -5.26
C GLY A 500 -22.32 15.09 -4.16
N SER A 501 -21.15 15.68 -4.44
CA SER A 501 -20.07 15.84 -3.45
C SER A 501 -20.49 16.69 -2.23
N ASP A 502 -21.37 17.68 -2.41
CA ASP A 502 -22.05 18.40 -1.32
C ASP A 502 -23.40 17.73 -0.99
N LEU A 503 -23.35 16.45 -0.61
CA LEU A 503 -24.54 15.63 -0.36
C LEU A 503 -25.48 16.24 0.69
N ALA A 504 -24.90 16.96 1.66
CA ALA A 504 -25.63 17.68 2.70
C ALA A 504 -26.62 18.73 2.16
N SER A 505 -26.43 19.22 0.94
CA SER A 505 -27.29 20.19 0.27
C SER A 505 -28.47 19.56 -0.48
N LEU A 506 -28.75 18.26 -0.30
CA LEU A 506 -29.89 17.58 -0.91
C LEU A 506 -31.23 18.29 -0.62
N SER A 507 -32.14 18.16 -1.57
CA SER A 507 -33.39 18.92 -1.71
C SER A 507 -34.64 18.05 -1.87
N THR A 508 -34.50 16.74 -2.12
CA THR A 508 -35.62 15.79 -2.04
C THR A 508 -36.28 15.94 -0.68
N ARG A 509 -37.58 16.23 -0.62
CA ARG A 509 -38.30 16.53 0.62
C ARG A 509 -39.08 15.31 1.10
N ALA A 510 -39.13 15.13 2.42
CA ALA A 510 -40.02 14.21 3.10
C ALA A 510 -40.90 15.02 4.05
N VAL A 511 -42.20 15.11 3.75
CA VAL A 511 -43.18 15.85 4.57
C VAL A 511 -43.97 14.86 5.40
N ARG A 512 -44.08 15.11 6.70
CA ARG A 512 -44.87 14.28 7.61
C ARG A 512 -46.35 14.28 7.19
N VAL A 513 -46.95 13.09 7.12
CA VAL A 513 -48.38 12.88 6.90
C VAL A 513 -48.91 11.85 7.90
N GLU A 514 -50.21 11.56 7.88
CA GLU A 514 -50.77 10.50 8.70
C GLU A 514 -50.14 9.14 8.35
N GLY A 515 -49.62 8.44 9.37
CA GLY A 515 -49.00 7.11 9.23
C GLY A 515 -47.62 7.06 8.56
N GLY A 516 -47.04 8.19 8.16
CA GLY A 516 -45.78 8.18 7.43
C GLY A 516 -45.32 9.52 6.87
N TRP A 517 -44.70 9.45 5.70
CA TRP A 517 -44.05 10.55 5.02
C TRP A 517 -44.46 10.59 3.56
N ARG A 518 -44.63 11.80 3.03
CA ARG A 518 -44.85 12.08 1.62
C ARG A 518 -43.57 12.62 1.01
N ILE A 519 -43.02 11.88 0.05
CA ILE A 519 -41.71 12.15 -0.52
C ILE A 519 -41.88 12.72 -1.93
N ASN A 520 -41.14 13.80 -2.19
CA ASN A 520 -41.08 14.43 -3.50
C ASN A 520 -39.63 14.84 -3.81
N GLY A 521 -39.13 14.47 -4.99
CA GLY A 521 -37.78 14.83 -5.39
C GLY A 521 -37.29 14.12 -6.64
N HIS A 522 -36.00 14.27 -6.89
CA HIS A 522 -35.32 13.72 -8.05
C HIS A 522 -33.91 13.27 -7.64
N LYS A 523 -33.68 11.95 -7.73
CA LYS A 523 -32.38 11.31 -7.52
C LYS A 523 -31.75 10.96 -8.85
N ILE A 524 -30.42 10.94 -8.89
CA ILE A 524 -29.65 10.67 -10.11
C ILE A 524 -28.40 9.85 -9.78
N TRP A 525 -27.83 9.20 -10.80
CA TRP A 525 -26.70 8.27 -10.67
C TRP A 525 -27.02 7.03 -9.82
N THR A 526 -28.32 6.68 -9.72
CA THR A 526 -28.76 5.54 -8.92
C THR A 526 -28.48 4.23 -9.67
N SER A 527 -27.43 3.53 -9.26
CA SER A 527 -27.07 2.23 -9.81
C SER A 527 -28.20 1.21 -9.64
N LEU A 528 -28.52 0.51 -10.72
CA LEU A 528 -29.46 -0.62 -10.77
C LEU A 528 -30.89 -0.33 -10.28
N ALA A 529 -31.32 0.94 -10.19
CA ALA A 529 -32.66 1.32 -9.71
C ALA A 529 -33.80 0.60 -10.45
N HIS A 530 -33.66 0.39 -11.76
CA HIS A 530 -34.64 -0.31 -12.59
C HIS A 530 -34.79 -1.82 -12.28
N ARG A 531 -33.86 -2.39 -11.49
CA ARG A 531 -33.88 -3.78 -11.02
C ARG A 531 -34.06 -3.91 -9.51
N ALA A 532 -34.00 -2.80 -8.77
CA ALA A 532 -34.00 -2.79 -7.32
C ALA A 532 -35.42 -3.02 -6.76
N ASP A 533 -35.54 -3.85 -5.73
CA ASP A 533 -36.77 -3.99 -4.96
C ASP A 533 -36.91 -2.84 -3.95
N PHE A 534 -35.78 -2.46 -3.32
CA PHE A 534 -35.73 -1.41 -2.30
C PHE A 534 -34.61 -0.40 -2.54
N GLY A 535 -34.79 0.81 -2.03
CA GLY A 535 -33.82 1.89 -2.11
C GLY A 535 -33.52 2.52 -0.76
N ALA A 536 -32.25 2.73 -0.44
CA ALA A 536 -31.84 3.56 0.69
C ALA A 536 -31.87 5.04 0.29
N LEU A 537 -32.84 5.79 0.82
CA LEU A 537 -33.16 7.14 0.40
C LEU A 537 -32.81 8.17 1.47
N LEU A 538 -32.08 9.21 1.08
CA LEU A 538 -31.93 10.43 1.89
C LEU A 538 -32.91 11.50 1.44
N ALA A 539 -33.64 12.09 2.39
CA ALA A 539 -34.56 13.19 2.13
C ALA A 539 -34.53 14.23 3.25
N ARG A 540 -34.73 15.49 2.87
CA ARG A 540 -34.90 16.66 3.75
C ARG A 540 -36.20 16.51 4.53
N THR A 541 -36.09 16.26 5.83
CA THR A 541 -37.21 16.18 6.77
C THR A 541 -37.51 17.53 7.42
N ASP A 542 -36.49 18.39 7.57
CA ASP A 542 -36.60 19.74 8.09
C ASP A 542 -35.77 20.72 7.22
N PRO A 543 -36.42 21.60 6.43
CA PRO A 543 -35.74 22.59 5.60
C PRO A 543 -35.14 23.78 6.37
N ASP A 544 -35.60 24.03 7.61
CA ASP A 544 -35.16 25.17 8.42
C ASP A 544 -34.01 24.78 9.37
N ALA A 545 -33.79 23.49 9.59
CA ALA A 545 -32.64 22.97 10.35
C ALA A 545 -31.30 23.18 9.61
N PRO A 546 -30.17 23.25 10.33
CA PRO A 546 -28.84 23.21 9.72
C PRO A 546 -28.71 22.00 8.78
N LYS A 547 -28.00 22.17 7.66
CA LYS A 547 -27.95 21.19 6.55
C LYS A 547 -27.80 19.73 6.99
N HIS A 548 -26.92 19.45 7.96
CA HIS A 548 -26.64 18.08 8.44
C HIS A 548 -27.67 17.52 9.42
N ARG A 549 -28.56 18.35 9.98
CA ARG A 549 -29.54 17.96 11.02
C ARG A 549 -30.97 17.82 10.50
N GLY A 550 -31.25 18.23 9.26
CA GLY A 550 -32.56 18.12 8.64
C GLY A 550 -32.71 16.98 7.64
N ILE A 551 -31.90 15.92 7.72
CA ILE A 551 -31.91 14.81 6.76
C ILE A 551 -32.36 13.53 7.45
N GLY A 552 -33.39 12.87 6.91
CA GLY A 552 -33.83 11.53 7.29
C GLY A 552 -33.29 10.46 6.33
N TYR A 553 -33.23 9.21 6.81
CA TYR A 553 -32.82 8.04 6.06
C TYR A 553 -33.98 7.06 5.97
N PHE A 554 -34.47 6.80 4.76
CA PHE A 554 -35.66 6.00 4.51
C PHE A 554 -35.34 4.74 3.72
N ILE A 555 -36.08 3.67 3.96
CA ILE A 555 -36.14 2.50 3.08
C ILE A 555 -37.36 2.66 2.18
N LEU A 556 -37.13 2.82 0.88
CA LEU A 556 -38.18 3.03 -0.12
C LEU A 556 -38.45 1.72 -0.88
N ASP A 557 -39.71 1.27 -0.95
CA ASP A 557 -40.12 0.25 -1.93
C ASP A 557 -40.15 0.88 -3.32
N MET A 558 -39.29 0.39 -4.22
CA MET A 558 -39.10 0.95 -5.56
C MET A 558 -40.29 0.74 -6.49
N ARG A 559 -41.28 -0.05 -6.08
CA ARG A 559 -42.55 -0.28 -6.80
C ARG A 559 -43.69 0.58 -6.26
N SER A 560 -43.42 1.44 -5.29
CA SER A 560 -44.42 2.35 -4.72
C SER A 560 -45.01 3.25 -5.82
N PRO A 561 -46.33 3.50 -5.81
CA PRO A 561 -46.93 4.48 -6.72
C PRO A 561 -46.23 5.84 -6.62
N GLY A 562 -45.90 6.43 -7.77
CA GLY A 562 -45.19 7.71 -7.87
C GLY A 562 -43.66 7.60 -7.96
N VAL A 563 -43.10 6.39 -7.90
CA VAL A 563 -41.69 6.13 -8.25
C VAL A 563 -41.60 5.87 -9.75
N GLU A 564 -40.86 6.72 -10.46
CA GLU A 564 -40.55 6.55 -11.88
C GLU A 564 -39.04 6.59 -12.06
N PHE A 565 -38.50 5.81 -12.99
CA PHE A 565 -37.07 5.84 -13.28
C PHE A 565 -36.80 5.94 -14.78
N ARG A 566 -35.66 6.56 -15.11
CA ARG A 566 -35.13 6.66 -16.47
C ARG A 566 -33.69 6.19 -16.47
N GLN A 567 -33.40 5.16 -17.25
CA GLN A 567 -32.03 4.68 -17.43
C GLN A 567 -31.16 5.76 -18.10
N ILE A 568 -29.91 5.85 -17.66
CA ILE A 568 -28.89 6.73 -18.23
C ILE A 568 -27.89 5.85 -18.99
N THR A 569 -27.81 6.06 -20.30
CA THR A 569 -26.79 5.42 -21.14
C THR A 569 -25.43 6.07 -20.89
N GLN A 570 -24.45 5.26 -20.50
CA GLN A 570 -23.07 5.65 -20.21
C GLN A 570 -22.23 5.70 -21.49
N SER A 571 -20.99 6.19 -21.38
CA SER A 571 -20.02 6.21 -22.49
C SER A 571 -19.71 4.83 -23.07
N SER A 572 -19.83 3.76 -22.29
CA SER A 572 -19.68 2.37 -22.76
C SER A 572 -20.90 1.85 -23.53
N GLY A 573 -21.99 2.61 -23.61
CA GLY A 573 -23.27 2.18 -24.19
C GLY A 573 -24.16 1.37 -23.24
N ARG A 574 -23.64 0.97 -22.07
CA ARG A 574 -24.40 0.31 -20.99
C ARG A 574 -25.32 1.31 -20.27
N ALA A 575 -26.36 0.81 -19.62
CA ALA A 575 -27.38 1.64 -18.98
C ALA A 575 -27.65 1.20 -17.53
N GLU A 576 -26.61 1.26 -16.69
CA GLU A 576 -26.66 0.75 -15.32
C GLU A 576 -27.11 1.79 -14.29
N PHE A 577 -26.92 3.08 -14.60
CA PHE A 577 -27.36 4.20 -13.76
C PHE A 577 -28.76 4.66 -14.17
N ASN A 578 -29.47 5.29 -13.24
CA ASN A 578 -30.83 5.76 -13.44
C ASN A 578 -31.02 7.15 -12.79
N GLU A 579 -31.86 7.97 -13.42
CA GLU A 579 -32.63 8.99 -12.71
C GLU A 579 -33.84 8.33 -12.06
N VAL A 580 -34.20 8.79 -10.87
CA VAL A 580 -35.39 8.34 -10.13
C VAL A 580 -36.19 9.57 -9.71
N PHE A 581 -37.41 9.67 -10.21
CA PHE A 581 -38.37 10.72 -9.91
C PHE A 581 -39.34 10.20 -8.86
N LEU A 582 -39.55 11.01 -7.82
CA LEU A 582 -40.43 10.69 -6.70
C LEU A 582 -41.52 11.75 -6.67
N THR A 583 -42.75 11.35 -7.03
CA THR A 583 -43.93 12.24 -7.03
C THR A 583 -44.94 11.72 -6.03
N ASP A 584 -45.09 12.44 -4.92
CA ASP A 584 -46.05 12.12 -3.86
C ASP A 584 -45.99 10.67 -3.36
N VAL A 585 -44.77 10.12 -3.29
CA VAL A 585 -44.51 8.74 -2.84
C VAL A 585 -44.75 8.65 -1.33
N PHE A 586 -45.59 7.72 -0.91
CA PHE A 586 -45.84 7.47 0.51
C PHE A 586 -44.82 6.46 1.06
N VAL A 587 -44.18 6.80 2.19
CA VAL A 587 -43.30 5.89 2.94
C VAL A 587 -43.81 5.82 4.38
N PRO A 588 -44.14 4.63 4.91
CA PRO A 588 -44.68 4.50 6.26
C PRO A 588 -43.62 4.84 7.32
N ASP A 589 -44.07 5.19 8.52
CA ASP A 589 -43.19 5.57 9.64
C ASP A 589 -42.13 4.52 9.97
N GLU A 590 -42.52 3.25 9.92
CA GLU A 590 -41.64 2.10 10.17
C GLU A 590 -40.45 2.02 9.21
N MET A 591 -40.51 2.67 8.03
CA MET A 591 -39.44 2.65 7.04
C MET A 591 -38.47 3.84 7.17
N LEU A 592 -38.64 4.71 8.17
CA LEU A 592 -37.63 5.68 8.58
C LEU A 592 -36.65 5.01 9.53
N LEU A 593 -35.36 5.02 9.20
CA LEU A 593 -34.31 4.51 10.06
C LEU A 593 -33.90 5.55 11.11
N GLY A 594 -34.00 5.18 12.38
CA GLY A 594 -33.76 6.07 13.51
C GLY A 594 -34.71 7.27 13.54
N ASP A 595 -34.24 8.39 14.09
CA ASP A 595 -35.01 9.63 14.15
C ASP A 595 -34.98 10.42 12.83
N PRO A 596 -35.96 11.32 12.57
CA PRO A 596 -35.99 12.14 11.34
C PRO A 596 -34.74 13.00 11.09
N ALA A 597 -33.91 13.23 12.11
CA ALA A 597 -32.65 13.99 12.05
C ALA A 597 -31.39 13.12 12.04
N ALA A 598 -31.53 11.79 12.17
CA ALA A 598 -30.41 10.85 12.28
C ALA A 598 -29.75 10.53 10.93
N GLY A 599 -30.40 10.88 9.81
CA GLY A 599 -30.04 10.37 8.49
C GLY A 599 -28.65 10.77 8.01
N TRP A 600 -28.11 11.92 8.42
CA TRP A 600 -26.75 12.32 8.04
C TRP A 600 -25.67 11.45 8.69
N GLN A 601 -25.83 11.06 9.95
CA GLN A 601 -24.85 10.18 10.61
C GLN A 601 -24.87 8.78 10.00
N LEU A 602 -26.08 8.27 9.70
CA LEU A 602 -26.25 7.00 8.98
C LEU A 602 -25.64 7.06 7.58
N ALA A 603 -25.82 8.16 6.85
CA ALA A 603 -25.21 8.35 5.53
C ALA A 603 -23.68 8.34 5.58
N ILE A 604 -23.06 8.99 6.57
CA ILE A 604 -21.61 8.94 6.78
C ILE A 604 -21.14 7.50 7.02
N SER A 605 -21.86 6.75 7.85
CA SER A 605 -21.56 5.35 8.14
C SER A 605 -21.65 4.49 6.88
N THR A 606 -22.75 4.62 6.12
CA THR A 606 -22.96 3.94 4.84
C THR A 606 -21.81 4.22 3.86
N MET A 607 -21.44 5.49 3.68
CA MET A 607 -20.32 5.87 2.79
C MET A 607 -18.95 5.38 3.28
N ALA A 608 -18.77 5.16 4.59
CA ALA A 608 -17.55 4.58 5.13
C ALA A 608 -17.46 3.08 4.76
N HIS A 609 -18.55 2.33 4.89
CA HIS A 609 -18.64 0.94 4.42
C HIS A 609 -18.48 0.84 2.90
N GLU A 610 -19.12 1.73 2.14
CA GLU A 610 -18.98 1.80 0.67
C GLU A 610 -17.50 1.94 0.26
N ARG A 611 -16.74 2.79 0.96
CA ARG A 611 -15.32 3.03 0.65
C ARG A 611 -14.46 1.78 0.89
N VAL A 612 -14.78 1.00 1.92
CA VAL A 612 -14.12 -0.28 2.19
C VAL A 612 -14.47 -1.30 1.10
N ALA A 613 -15.73 -1.43 0.73
CA ALA A 613 -16.16 -2.33 -0.34
C ALA A 613 -15.48 -1.98 -1.69
N ILE A 614 -15.46 -0.70 -2.07
CA ILE A 614 -14.80 -0.21 -3.30
C ILE A 614 -13.28 -0.43 -3.27
N SER A 615 -12.65 -0.44 -2.09
CA SER A 615 -11.21 -0.73 -2.00
C SER A 615 -10.84 -2.13 -2.51
N GLY A 616 -11.81 -3.06 -2.56
CA GLY A 616 -11.67 -4.38 -3.17
C GLY A 616 -11.36 -4.35 -4.68
N TYR A 617 -11.57 -3.22 -5.37
CA TYR A 617 -11.25 -3.06 -6.80
C TYR A 617 -9.77 -3.22 -7.13
N VAL A 618 -8.88 -3.17 -6.15
CA VAL A 618 -7.45 -3.50 -6.31
C VAL A 618 -7.23 -4.98 -6.68
N ASN A 619 -8.19 -5.84 -6.38
CA ASN A 619 -8.13 -7.26 -6.73
C ASN A 619 -8.63 -7.56 -8.14
N ILE A 620 -9.24 -6.58 -8.81
CA ILE A 620 -9.62 -6.71 -10.23
C ILE A 620 -8.34 -6.60 -11.06
N ASP A 621 -8.11 -7.61 -11.90
CA ASP A 621 -6.97 -7.65 -12.80
C ASP A 621 -6.99 -6.49 -13.81
N ARG A 622 -6.00 -5.61 -13.72
CA ARG A 622 -5.84 -4.45 -14.61
C ARG A 622 -4.79 -4.66 -15.71
N MET A 623 -4.19 -5.85 -15.74
CA MET A 623 -3.06 -6.16 -16.62
C MET A 623 -3.42 -7.23 -17.65
N GLY A 624 -4.64 -7.78 -17.63
CA GLY A 624 -5.09 -8.84 -18.54
C GLY A 624 -4.81 -8.53 -20.02
N ALA A 625 -5.22 -7.34 -20.49
CA ALA A 625 -4.97 -6.92 -21.87
C ALA A 625 -3.48 -6.80 -22.22
N LEU A 626 -2.66 -6.31 -21.28
CA LEU A 626 -1.20 -6.22 -21.48
C LEU A 626 -0.57 -7.61 -21.51
N ARG A 627 -0.99 -8.55 -20.64
CA ARG A 627 -0.50 -9.93 -20.66
C ARG A 627 -0.84 -10.67 -21.95
N GLU A 628 -2.05 -10.46 -22.48
CA GLU A 628 -2.39 -10.98 -23.81
C GLU A 628 -1.56 -10.33 -24.92
N LEU A 629 -1.28 -9.02 -24.80
CA LEU A 629 -0.45 -8.29 -25.78
C LEU A 629 0.99 -8.82 -25.81
N VAL A 630 1.58 -9.20 -24.66
CA VAL A 630 2.92 -9.82 -24.59
C VAL A 630 3.01 -11.06 -25.50
N ALA A 631 1.94 -11.85 -25.59
CA ALA A 631 1.94 -13.10 -26.37
C ALA A 631 1.94 -12.88 -27.90
N VAL A 632 1.58 -11.69 -28.37
CA VAL A 632 1.36 -11.41 -29.81
C VAL A 632 2.23 -10.30 -30.39
N THR A 633 2.83 -9.45 -29.55
CA THR A 633 3.71 -8.36 -30.00
C THR A 633 5.08 -8.88 -30.43
N SER A 634 5.67 -8.23 -31.44
CA SER A 634 7.07 -8.49 -31.84
C SER A 634 8.11 -7.86 -30.90
N ASP A 635 7.68 -6.89 -30.09
CA ASP A 635 8.50 -6.22 -29.09
C ASP A 635 7.76 -6.18 -27.75
N PRO A 636 7.97 -7.17 -26.86
CA PRO A 636 7.29 -7.24 -25.58
C PRO A 636 7.89 -6.32 -24.52
N ASP A 637 9.06 -5.74 -24.75
CA ASP A 637 9.81 -5.02 -23.72
C ASP A 637 9.02 -3.81 -23.15
N PRO A 638 8.41 -2.92 -23.97
CA PRO A 638 7.58 -1.84 -23.45
C PRO A 638 6.35 -2.33 -22.66
N VAL A 639 5.80 -3.48 -23.04
CA VAL A 639 4.64 -4.09 -22.40
C VAL A 639 5.00 -4.67 -21.03
N LEU A 640 6.17 -5.32 -20.91
CA LEU A 640 6.70 -5.82 -19.65
C LEU A 640 6.96 -4.68 -18.66
N HIS A 641 7.54 -3.56 -19.13
CA HIS A 641 7.70 -2.36 -18.29
C HIS A 641 6.35 -1.85 -17.75
N ALA A 642 5.33 -1.78 -18.61
CA ALA A 642 3.99 -1.35 -18.21
C ALA A 642 3.35 -2.29 -17.18
N ILE A 643 3.47 -3.62 -17.39
CA ILE A 643 2.98 -4.62 -16.43
C ILE A 643 3.68 -4.43 -15.08
N GLY A 644 5.02 -4.37 -15.05
CA GLY A 644 5.75 -4.24 -13.79
C GLY A 644 5.47 -2.92 -13.08
N GLU A 645 5.22 -1.83 -13.80
CA GLU A 645 4.82 -0.56 -13.19
C GLU A 645 3.44 -0.64 -12.50
N ILE A 646 2.46 -1.28 -13.16
CA ILE A 646 1.11 -1.48 -12.62
C ILE A 646 1.15 -2.46 -11.45
N ASP A 647 1.91 -3.55 -11.57
CA ASP A 647 2.01 -4.58 -10.54
C ASP A 647 2.73 -4.07 -9.29
N ALA A 648 3.79 -3.27 -9.44
CA ALA A 648 4.44 -2.61 -8.30
C ALA A 648 3.46 -1.76 -7.49
N TYR A 649 2.58 -1.03 -8.18
CA TYR A 649 1.54 -0.22 -7.54
C TYR A 649 0.48 -1.09 -6.85
N THR A 650 0.04 -2.15 -7.52
CA THR A 650 -0.94 -3.12 -7.00
C THR A 650 -0.41 -3.83 -5.77
N ASN A 651 0.84 -4.30 -5.79
CA ASN A 651 1.50 -4.95 -4.67
C ASN A 651 1.65 -4.00 -3.47
N ALA A 652 2.03 -2.73 -3.68
CA ALA A 652 2.10 -1.75 -2.60
C ALA A 652 0.72 -1.44 -1.97
N LEU A 653 -0.35 -1.37 -2.77
CA LEU A 653 -1.72 -1.21 -2.29
C LEU A 653 -2.21 -2.42 -1.48
N LYS A 654 -1.96 -3.64 -1.99
CA LYS A 654 -2.30 -4.88 -1.28
C LYS A 654 -1.52 -4.98 0.03
N ALA A 655 -0.23 -4.67 0.04
CA ALA A 655 0.59 -4.61 1.24
C ALA A 655 0.07 -3.57 2.25
N LEU A 656 -0.43 -2.41 1.80
CA LEU A 656 -1.08 -1.43 2.68
C LEU A 656 -2.32 -2.03 3.38
N GLY A 657 -3.13 -2.82 2.65
CA GLY A 657 -4.25 -3.55 3.21
C GLY A 657 -3.83 -4.59 4.24
N VAL A 658 -2.82 -5.42 3.93
CA VAL A 658 -2.27 -6.41 4.88
C VAL A 658 -1.76 -5.75 6.15
N ARG A 659 -1.07 -4.61 6.03
CA ARG A 659 -0.59 -3.85 7.19
C ARG A 659 -1.72 -3.35 8.07
N GLU A 660 -2.80 -2.83 7.49
CA GLU A 660 -3.98 -2.42 8.25
C GLU A 660 -4.61 -3.61 8.97
N THR A 661 -4.75 -4.74 8.29
CA THR A 661 -5.24 -5.99 8.90
C THR A 661 -4.41 -6.41 10.11
N LEU A 662 -3.08 -6.40 9.99
CA LEU A 662 -2.18 -6.73 11.11
C LEU A 662 -2.33 -5.77 12.29
N ARG A 663 -2.51 -4.47 12.04
CA ARG A 663 -2.77 -3.49 13.10
C ARG A 663 -4.08 -3.77 13.82
N LEU A 664 -5.13 -4.11 13.08
CA LEU A 664 -6.43 -4.44 13.66
C LEU A 664 -6.36 -5.74 14.48
N LEU A 665 -5.59 -6.74 14.05
CA LEU A 665 -5.34 -7.97 14.81
C LEU A 665 -4.62 -7.71 16.14
N ASP A 666 -3.76 -6.70 16.17
CA ASP A 666 -3.04 -6.22 17.37
C ASP A 666 -3.94 -5.30 18.25
N GLY A 667 -5.22 -5.14 17.91
CA GLY A 667 -6.18 -4.34 18.67
C GLY A 667 -6.05 -2.82 18.48
N GLN A 668 -5.26 -2.38 17.50
CA GLN A 668 -5.15 -0.96 17.17
C GLN A 668 -6.45 -0.48 16.49
N PRO A 669 -6.85 0.80 16.66
CA PRO A 669 -8.04 1.32 16.03
C PRO A 669 -7.85 1.47 14.50
N PRO A 670 -8.94 1.40 13.70
CA PRO A 670 -8.87 1.63 12.26
C PRO A 670 -8.18 2.95 11.90
N GLY A 671 -7.23 2.86 10.98
CA GLY A 671 -6.41 3.95 10.52
C GLY A 671 -6.96 4.67 9.28
N PRO A 672 -6.18 5.63 8.73
CA PRO A 672 -6.53 6.36 7.50
C PRO A 672 -6.39 5.51 6.22
N ALA A 673 -6.06 4.23 6.33
CA ALA A 673 -5.66 3.36 5.22
C ALA A 673 -6.70 3.33 4.09
N SER A 674 -8.01 3.31 4.40
CA SER A 674 -9.07 3.25 3.39
C SER A 674 -9.13 4.50 2.49
N SER A 675 -8.99 5.70 3.05
CA SER A 675 -8.96 6.95 2.27
C SER A 675 -7.68 7.07 1.43
N ILE A 676 -6.54 6.62 1.97
CA ILE A 676 -5.28 6.57 1.25
C ILE A 676 -5.38 5.58 0.07
N ALA A 677 -5.87 4.35 0.35
CA ALA A 677 -6.04 3.30 -0.64
C ALA A 677 -6.97 3.75 -1.77
N LYS A 678 -8.09 4.42 -1.47
CA LYS A 678 -8.99 4.99 -2.48
C LYS A 678 -8.24 5.90 -3.46
N VAL A 679 -7.50 6.90 -2.95
CA VAL A 679 -6.75 7.83 -3.82
C VAL A 679 -5.68 7.10 -4.61
N ALA A 680 -4.93 6.22 -3.97
CA ALA A 680 -3.88 5.42 -4.60
C ALA A 680 -4.44 4.51 -5.72
N THR A 681 -5.57 3.83 -5.50
CA THR A 681 -6.26 3.04 -6.52
C THR A 681 -6.67 3.92 -7.71
N ASN A 682 -7.24 5.12 -7.47
CA ASN A 682 -7.58 6.04 -8.55
C ASN A 682 -6.37 6.44 -9.41
N VAL A 683 -5.20 6.64 -8.80
CA VAL A 683 -3.96 6.96 -9.51
C VAL A 683 -3.49 5.75 -10.31
N MET A 684 -3.50 4.56 -9.71
CA MET A 684 -3.11 3.30 -10.36
C MET A 684 -4.00 3.01 -11.58
N LEU A 685 -5.32 3.12 -11.45
CA LEU A 685 -6.25 2.82 -12.54
C LEU A 685 -6.08 3.75 -13.74
N ARG A 686 -5.87 5.06 -13.51
CA ARG A 686 -5.56 6.01 -14.58
C ARG A 686 -4.27 5.66 -15.29
N ARG A 687 -3.23 5.32 -14.52
CA ARG A 687 -1.92 4.96 -15.06
C ARG A 687 -1.97 3.65 -15.86
N ALA A 688 -2.68 2.64 -15.36
CA ALA A 688 -2.88 1.39 -16.07
C ALA A 688 -3.62 1.59 -17.40
N ALA A 689 -4.67 2.40 -17.40
CA ALA A 689 -5.39 2.79 -18.61
C ALA A 689 -4.51 3.54 -19.62
N GLU A 690 -3.76 4.55 -19.17
CA GLU A 690 -2.84 5.34 -20.00
C GLU A 690 -1.78 4.46 -20.65
N LEU A 691 -1.13 3.59 -19.88
CA LEU A 691 -0.14 2.64 -20.37
C LEU A 691 -0.74 1.66 -21.39
N THR A 692 -1.89 1.07 -21.07
CA THR A 692 -2.59 0.13 -21.95
C THR A 692 -2.88 0.77 -23.30
N LEU A 693 -3.55 1.94 -23.30
CA LEU A 693 -3.89 2.65 -24.53
C LEU A 693 -2.66 3.06 -25.34
N SER A 694 -1.57 3.45 -24.68
CA SER A 694 -0.33 3.85 -25.35
C SER A 694 0.37 2.71 -26.09
N LEU A 695 0.11 1.46 -25.68
CA LEU A 695 0.78 0.26 -26.20
C LEU A 695 -0.09 -0.56 -27.15
N THR A 696 -1.41 -0.42 -27.10
CA THR A 696 -2.34 -1.25 -27.88
C THR A 696 -2.59 -0.76 -29.30
N GLY A 697 -2.24 0.50 -29.60
CA GLY A 697 -2.30 1.06 -30.96
C GLY A 697 -3.67 0.87 -31.64
N SER A 698 -3.69 0.21 -32.81
CA SER A 698 -4.90 0.01 -33.61
C SER A 698 -5.98 -0.85 -32.94
N LEU A 699 -5.64 -1.67 -31.92
CA LEU A 699 -6.64 -2.43 -31.17
C LEU A 699 -7.68 -1.49 -30.53
N ALA A 700 -7.25 -0.29 -30.11
CA ALA A 700 -8.15 0.71 -29.53
C ALA A 700 -9.09 1.38 -30.56
N LEU A 701 -8.98 1.06 -31.86
CA LEU A 701 -9.94 1.50 -32.88
C LEU A 701 -11.21 0.63 -32.88
N GLU A 702 -11.15 -0.58 -32.34
CA GLU A 702 -12.25 -1.52 -32.28
C GLU A 702 -12.84 -1.55 -30.86
N GLN A 703 -14.15 -1.37 -30.74
CA GLN A 703 -14.83 -1.33 -29.43
C GLN A 703 -14.75 -2.68 -28.69
N ASP A 704 -14.91 -3.77 -29.44
CA ASP A 704 -14.93 -5.15 -28.94
C ASP A 704 -13.64 -5.90 -29.31
N SER A 705 -12.50 -5.23 -29.24
CA SER A 705 -11.18 -5.81 -29.54
C SER A 705 -10.86 -7.03 -28.67
N GLN A 706 -10.02 -7.93 -29.18
CA GLN A 706 -9.36 -8.98 -28.37
C GLN A 706 -7.84 -8.76 -28.38
N PRO A 707 -7.19 -8.51 -27.23
CA PRO A 707 -7.76 -8.33 -25.89
C PRO A 707 -8.71 -7.14 -25.76
N ALA A 708 -9.57 -7.15 -24.74
CA ALA A 708 -10.51 -6.06 -24.46
C ALA A 708 -9.78 -4.83 -23.92
N VAL A 709 -9.67 -3.77 -24.75
CA VAL A 709 -8.95 -2.54 -24.40
C VAL A 709 -9.91 -1.38 -24.12
N VAL A 710 -10.91 -1.20 -24.98
CA VAL A 710 -11.76 -0.01 -24.98
C VAL A 710 -12.81 -0.07 -23.87
N ALA A 711 -13.50 -1.20 -23.69
CA ALA A 711 -14.56 -1.33 -22.71
C ALA A 711 -14.08 -1.06 -21.25
N PRO A 712 -12.98 -1.69 -20.75
CA PRO A 712 -12.46 -1.39 -19.41
C PRO A 712 -12.07 0.09 -19.23
N TYR A 713 -11.56 0.74 -20.29
CA TYR A 713 -11.23 2.16 -20.24
C TYR A 713 -12.47 3.06 -20.15
N LEU A 714 -13.53 2.75 -20.88
CA LEU A 714 -14.77 3.53 -20.88
C LEU A 714 -15.58 3.35 -19.58
N ASP A 715 -15.38 2.25 -18.86
CA ASP A 715 -16.00 1.99 -17.55
C ASP A 715 -15.24 2.66 -16.38
N LEU A 716 -13.99 3.05 -16.60
CA LEU A 716 -13.11 3.68 -15.61
C LEU A 716 -13.72 4.88 -14.85
N PRO A 717 -14.49 5.81 -15.47
CA PRO A 717 -15.08 6.95 -14.76
C PRO A 717 -15.96 6.55 -13.57
N ALA A 718 -16.65 5.41 -13.63
CA ALA A 718 -17.48 4.93 -12.53
C ALA A 718 -16.64 4.67 -11.26
N GLU A 719 -15.48 4.03 -11.42
CA GLU A 719 -14.55 3.73 -10.32
C GLU A 719 -13.85 4.98 -9.79
N LEU A 720 -13.51 5.92 -10.67
CA LEU A 720 -12.79 7.13 -10.28
C LEU A 720 -13.66 8.13 -9.50
N ILE A 721 -14.95 8.21 -9.85
CA ILE A 721 -15.92 9.16 -9.29
C ILE A 721 -16.67 8.56 -8.10
N GLY A 722 -17.05 7.29 -8.17
CA GLY A 722 -17.78 6.55 -7.13
C GLY A 722 -17.04 6.51 -5.78
N GLY A 723 -17.79 6.31 -4.68
CA GLY A 723 -17.22 6.30 -3.32
C GLY A 723 -16.60 7.63 -2.87
N GLY A 724 -16.94 8.73 -3.55
CA GLY A 724 -16.43 10.09 -3.35
C GLY A 724 -15.21 10.41 -4.22
N THR A 725 -15.23 11.54 -4.92
CA THR A 725 -14.18 11.90 -5.90
C THR A 725 -12.78 11.98 -5.27
N THR A 726 -11.73 11.89 -6.10
CA THR A 726 -10.34 12.04 -5.65
C THR A 726 -10.14 13.33 -4.84
N GLU A 727 -10.72 14.44 -5.29
CA GLU A 727 -10.57 15.76 -4.66
C GLU A 727 -11.21 15.80 -3.27
N ILE A 728 -12.33 15.10 -3.07
CA ILE A 728 -12.96 14.98 -1.75
C ILE A 728 -12.12 14.10 -0.83
N GLN A 729 -11.58 12.99 -1.34
CA GLN A 729 -10.67 12.14 -0.55
C GLN A 729 -9.38 12.88 -0.19
N LEU A 730 -8.82 13.69 -1.10
CA LEU A 730 -7.67 14.55 -0.82
C LEU A 730 -7.99 15.62 0.23
N ASN A 731 -9.20 16.20 0.22
CA ASN A 731 -9.64 17.11 1.28
C ASN A 731 -9.73 16.38 2.63
N ILE A 732 -10.28 15.16 2.66
CA ILE A 732 -10.35 14.32 3.87
C ILE A 732 -8.95 14.05 4.40
N ILE A 733 -8.02 13.62 3.55
CA ILE A 733 -6.64 13.36 3.93
C ILE A 733 -5.98 14.64 4.47
N ALA A 734 -6.08 15.75 3.74
CA ALA A 734 -5.47 17.00 4.17
C ALA A 734 -6.01 17.50 5.52
N GLN A 735 -7.32 17.43 5.75
CA GLN A 735 -7.94 18.11 6.89
C GLN A 735 -8.16 17.20 8.10
N LEU A 736 -8.54 15.94 7.89
CA LEU A 736 -8.84 15.00 8.97
C LEU A 736 -7.63 14.17 9.37
N ILE A 737 -6.74 13.88 8.42
CA ILE A 737 -5.56 13.05 8.67
C ILE A 737 -4.37 13.96 8.95
N LEU A 738 -3.97 14.79 7.97
CA LEU A 738 -2.87 15.76 8.11
C LEU A 738 -3.23 16.99 8.96
N GLY A 739 -4.47 17.15 9.42
CA GLY A 739 -4.85 18.25 10.31
C GLY A 739 -4.55 19.65 9.76
N LEU A 740 -4.62 19.84 8.43
CA LEU A 740 -4.47 21.15 7.80
C LEU A 740 -5.74 21.98 8.02
N PRO A 741 -5.61 23.32 8.16
CA PRO A 741 -6.74 24.18 8.52
C PRO A 741 -7.83 24.20 7.44
N ARG A 742 -9.09 24.26 7.89
CA ARG A 742 -10.25 24.47 7.03
C ARG A 742 -10.43 25.97 6.74
N LYS A 743 -11.20 26.27 5.68
CA LYS A 743 -11.61 27.65 5.36
C LYS A 743 -12.43 28.27 6.48
#